data_AF-A0A947CHQ3-F1
#
_entry.id   AF-A0A947CHQ3-F1
#
_cell.length_a   1.000
_cell.length_b   1.000
_cell.length_c   1.000
_cell.angle_alpha   90.00
_cell.angle_beta   90.00
_cell.angle_gamma   90.00
#
_symmetry.space_group_name_H-M   'P 1'
#
loop_
_entity.id
_entity.type
_entity.pdbx_description
1 polymer ?
#
loop_
_entity_poly.entity_id
_entity_poly.type
_entity_poly.pdbx_seq_one_letter_code
_entity_poly.pdbx_strand_id
1 'polypeptide(L)'
;LEVGPDSAGAEPGPACYDAGGPLTLTDVNLLLGRLDPARFAIPVDPAAADACLETLLETLARERGTRPDADAVLAGLLAIGDERMASAIARVSERRGHDPAECALVAFGGAGPQHACAVAERLGIDTVVVPAEAALLSAAGLGETRIERIEQSQVLARLDDVEPELPARFATLAERGIAAVAAEGVDGTPQVVRRLATLRRVGQQDGLDVEADAIAGLRDAFQRAYEQRFGHTVGDAAVEVESIRVIVAAVVLGVGDPPEPEPEPGPDATPGSSRTASAATHADAWFGGQRRRVPVYERGAVPVDRPVRGPCLIVEPRSVFVLPPGWVSRSHRSGTLIASRDRETPAASDRTATPAVAAEELFAHRLGALAAEAGDRLQRTALSTNVKERLDFSCAILDADGTLIVNAPHIPVHLGALGQCVRAVVAATPLAPGDVVLTNHPGFGGSHLPDLTVVTPIDQDGVRLGYAACRAHHADVGSARPGSMPPDATNLAAEGVVIAPTLLVRGGVDRLEAFASWLRATPEPPRMIAENMADLRAQIASNQHAALGVCRLAAELGAGVVATHMRSITGRAERLLRHAIARRPDGVRESRATLDDGTPLRVRVEIDGERLRIDFAGSGGRHPGNLNAPAAVVSSAVMYVARLLAGADLPLNEGLLRAIDLGIPPGFLNPTFSGNPARDPAVVGGNVETSQRVVEVLVDALGLA
;
A
#
# COMPACT_ATOMS: atom_id res chain seq x y z
N LEU A 1 -7.51 15.06 -10.08
CA LEU A 1 -6.91 14.43 -11.28
C LEU A 1 -6.64 13.00 -10.89
N GLU A 2 -7.06 12.03 -11.69
CA GLU A 2 -6.88 10.60 -11.40
C GLU A 2 -6.43 9.87 -12.67
N VAL A 3 -5.71 8.77 -12.52
CA VAL A 3 -5.21 7.95 -13.64
C VAL A 3 -5.37 6.47 -13.31
N GLY A 4 -6.34 5.78 -13.91
CA GLY A 4 -6.70 4.40 -13.60
C GLY A 4 -7.53 4.25 -12.30
N PRO A 5 -7.85 3.03 -11.83
CA PRO A 5 -7.41 1.73 -12.35
C PRO A 5 -8.11 1.32 -13.65
N ASP A 6 -9.19 2.02 -14.02
CA ASP A 6 -9.92 1.79 -15.26
C ASP A 6 -8.99 1.94 -16.47
N SER A 7 -9.15 1.03 -17.43
CA SER A 7 -8.36 0.98 -18.66
C SER A 7 -9.26 1.20 -19.86
N ALA A 8 -8.79 1.96 -20.83
CA ALA A 8 -9.44 2.10 -22.14
C ALA A 8 -9.29 0.85 -23.02
N GLY A 9 -8.54 -0.16 -22.55
CA GLY A 9 -8.22 -1.36 -23.33
C GLY A 9 -7.44 -1.04 -24.59
N ALA A 10 -7.54 -1.92 -25.58
CA ALA A 10 -7.11 -1.64 -26.96
C ALA A 10 -8.27 -1.15 -27.84
N GLU A 11 -9.52 -1.33 -27.38
CA GLU A 11 -10.74 -0.88 -28.02
C GLU A 11 -11.66 -0.32 -26.92
N PRO A 12 -11.97 1.00 -26.93
CA PRO A 12 -11.57 1.97 -27.94
C PRO A 12 -10.08 2.38 -27.87
N GLY A 13 -9.38 2.12 -26.76
CA GLY A 13 -7.98 2.55 -26.56
C GLY A 13 -7.82 4.05 -26.27
N PRO A 14 -6.60 4.60 -26.40
CA PRO A 14 -6.32 6.04 -26.30
C PRO A 14 -7.20 6.91 -27.18
N ALA A 15 -7.47 8.16 -26.76
CA ALA A 15 -8.24 9.13 -27.55
C ALA A 15 -7.62 9.36 -28.93
N CYS A 16 -6.28 9.43 -29.01
CA CYS A 16 -5.53 9.59 -30.25
C CYS A 16 -5.64 8.41 -31.22
N TYR A 17 -6.26 7.28 -30.85
CA TYR A 17 -6.55 6.20 -31.80
C TYR A 17 -7.80 6.51 -32.65
N ASP A 18 -8.50 7.62 -32.37
CA ASP A 18 -9.71 8.07 -33.06
C ASP A 18 -10.84 7.01 -33.12
N ALA A 19 -10.91 6.20 -32.07
CA ALA A 19 -11.93 5.16 -31.90
C ALA A 19 -12.94 5.48 -30.78
N GLY A 20 -13.01 6.75 -30.35
CA GLY A 20 -13.88 7.20 -29.25
C GLY A 20 -13.33 6.92 -27.85
N GLY A 21 -12.00 6.78 -27.73
CA GLY A 21 -11.31 6.54 -26.47
C GLY A 21 -11.25 7.76 -25.53
N PRO A 22 -11.11 7.55 -24.20
CA PRO A 22 -10.86 8.64 -23.25
C PRO A 22 -9.41 9.14 -23.31
N LEU A 23 -9.10 10.23 -22.60
CA LEU A 23 -7.72 10.68 -22.40
C LEU A 23 -6.92 9.64 -21.57
N THR A 24 -5.83 9.11 -22.14
CA THR A 24 -4.96 8.09 -21.54
C THR A 24 -3.51 8.58 -21.39
N LEU A 25 -2.65 7.78 -20.73
CA LEU A 25 -1.21 8.09 -20.62
C LEU A 25 -0.48 8.11 -21.97
N THR A 26 -0.97 7.38 -22.98
CA THR A 26 -0.44 7.46 -24.35
C THR A 26 -0.75 8.83 -24.95
N ASP A 27 -1.97 9.34 -24.77
CA ASP A 27 -2.35 10.69 -25.19
C ASP A 27 -1.51 11.75 -24.48
N VAL A 28 -1.28 11.57 -23.18
CA VAL A 28 -0.45 12.48 -22.38
C VAL A 28 0.99 12.54 -22.91
N ASN A 29 1.62 11.39 -23.18
CA ASN A 29 2.97 11.36 -23.76
C ASN A 29 3.01 11.98 -25.17
N LEU A 30 1.97 11.77 -25.97
CA LEU A 30 1.81 12.37 -27.30
C LEU A 30 1.75 13.89 -27.22
N LEU A 31 0.82 14.43 -26.42
CA LEU A 31 0.63 15.88 -26.29
C LEU A 31 1.83 16.59 -25.65
N LEU A 32 2.56 15.92 -24.76
CA LEU A 32 3.82 16.42 -24.18
C LEU A 32 5.02 16.33 -25.14
N GLY A 33 4.82 15.88 -26.39
CA GLY A 33 5.88 15.78 -27.40
C GLY A 33 6.89 14.66 -27.14
N ARG A 34 6.55 13.66 -26.31
CA ARG A 34 7.39 12.50 -26.02
C ARG A 34 7.19 11.35 -27.01
N LEU A 35 6.19 11.45 -27.87
CA LEU A 35 5.91 10.51 -28.96
C LEU A 35 5.91 11.26 -30.30
N ASP A 36 6.41 10.59 -31.33
CA ASP A 36 6.34 11.07 -32.71
C ASP A 36 5.15 10.39 -33.43
N PRO A 37 4.08 11.14 -33.78
CA PRO A 37 2.93 10.61 -34.50
C PRO A 37 3.29 9.85 -35.78
N ALA A 38 4.32 10.32 -36.50
CA ALA A 38 4.70 9.76 -37.80
C ALA A 38 5.39 8.39 -37.68
N ARG A 39 5.84 8.02 -36.48
CA ARG A 39 6.58 6.77 -36.20
C ARG A 39 5.74 5.75 -35.44
N PHE A 40 4.49 6.09 -35.13
CA PHE A 40 3.60 5.19 -34.46
C PHE A 40 3.20 4.05 -35.40
N ALA A 41 3.09 2.83 -34.88
CA ALA A 41 2.81 1.65 -35.70
C ALA A 41 1.40 1.68 -36.34
N ILE A 42 0.51 2.49 -35.78
CA ILE A 42 -0.83 2.79 -36.28
C ILE A 42 -0.98 4.31 -36.44
N PRO A 43 -1.82 4.80 -37.36
CA PRO A 43 -2.15 6.22 -37.43
C PRO A 43 -2.70 6.72 -36.09
N VAL A 44 -2.24 7.89 -35.65
CA VAL A 44 -2.77 8.57 -34.45
C VAL A 44 -3.22 9.98 -34.81
N ASP A 45 -4.28 10.45 -34.17
CA ASP A 45 -4.82 11.80 -34.30
C ASP A 45 -4.60 12.61 -33.01
N PRO A 46 -3.61 13.52 -32.98
CA PRO A 46 -3.41 14.42 -31.85
C PRO A 46 -4.63 15.30 -31.54
N ALA A 47 -5.47 15.63 -32.52
CA ALA A 47 -6.62 16.52 -32.32
C ALA A 47 -7.70 15.86 -31.44
N ALA A 48 -7.88 14.53 -31.55
CA ALA A 48 -8.76 13.78 -30.67
C ALA A 48 -8.29 13.82 -29.21
N ALA A 49 -6.98 13.68 -28.97
CA ALA A 49 -6.39 13.82 -27.64
C ALA A 49 -6.55 15.24 -27.08
N ASP A 50 -6.31 16.27 -27.89
CA ASP A 50 -6.49 17.67 -27.51
C ASP A 50 -7.94 17.98 -27.12
N ALA A 51 -8.93 17.45 -27.86
CA ALA A 51 -10.34 17.65 -27.53
C ALA A 51 -10.72 17.08 -26.15
N CYS A 52 -10.19 15.90 -25.81
CA CYS A 52 -10.38 15.32 -24.48
C CYS A 52 -9.68 16.13 -23.38
N LEU A 53 -8.48 16.65 -23.65
CA LEU A 53 -7.76 17.53 -22.73
C LEU A 53 -8.53 18.83 -22.48
N GLU A 54 -9.07 19.46 -23.52
CA GLU A 54 -9.86 20.69 -23.39
C GLU A 54 -11.08 20.49 -22.47
N THR A 55 -11.78 19.37 -22.63
CA THR A 55 -12.91 18.99 -21.75
C THR A 55 -12.49 18.86 -20.27
N LEU A 56 -11.30 18.30 -20.02
CA LEU A 56 -10.74 18.21 -18.68
C LEU A 56 -10.37 19.59 -18.12
N LEU A 57 -9.75 20.46 -18.93
CA LEU A 57 -9.37 21.81 -18.51
C LEU A 57 -10.59 22.68 -18.18
N GLU A 58 -11.66 22.58 -18.95
CA GLU A 58 -12.94 23.26 -18.66
C GLU A 58 -13.55 22.79 -17.34
N THR A 59 -13.47 21.48 -17.07
CA THR A 59 -13.96 20.92 -15.81
C THR A 59 -13.16 21.44 -14.62
N LEU A 60 -11.84 21.42 -14.71
CA LEU A 60 -10.97 21.98 -13.67
C LEU A 60 -11.18 23.49 -13.48
N ALA A 61 -11.42 24.23 -14.57
CA ALA A 61 -11.70 25.66 -14.52
C ALA A 61 -12.99 25.96 -13.75
N ARG A 62 -14.05 25.17 -13.97
CA ARG A 62 -15.32 25.28 -13.22
C ARG A 62 -15.15 24.96 -11.74
N GLU A 63 -14.37 23.93 -11.41
CA GLU A 63 -14.15 23.49 -10.02
C GLU A 63 -13.26 24.44 -9.22
N ARG A 64 -12.24 25.03 -9.86
CA ARG A 64 -11.23 25.86 -9.17
C ARG A 64 -11.41 27.35 -9.36
N GLY A 65 -12.31 27.78 -10.24
CA GLY A 65 -12.54 29.18 -10.59
C GLY A 65 -11.45 29.80 -11.48
N THR A 66 -10.41 29.05 -11.84
CA THR A 66 -9.32 29.48 -12.74
C THR A 66 -8.95 28.34 -13.67
N ARG A 67 -8.76 28.65 -14.96
CA ARG A 67 -8.31 27.67 -15.95
C ARG A 67 -6.83 27.31 -15.72
N PRO A 68 -6.50 26.03 -15.49
CA PRO A 68 -5.11 25.62 -15.28
C PRO A 68 -4.34 25.59 -16.61
N ASP A 69 -3.02 25.62 -16.53
CA ASP A 69 -2.12 25.42 -17.66
C ASP A 69 -2.20 23.98 -18.19
N ALA A 70 -2.27 23.82 -19.51
CA ALA A 70 -2.50 22.54 -20.17
C ALA A 70 -1.33 21.56 -19.99
N ASP A 71 -0.11 22.04 -20.26
CA ASP A 71 1.11 21.23 -20.11
C ASP A 71 1.33 20.84 -18.64
N ALA A 72 1.02 21.74 -17.70
CA ALA A 72 1.01 21.46 -16.27
C ALA A 72 0.05 20.29 -15.93
N VAL A 73 -1.20 20.33 -16.41
CA VAL A 73 -2.18 19.25 -16.17
C VAL A 73 -1.69 17.92 -16.74
N LEU A 74 -1.18 17.91 -17.98
CA LEU A 74 -0.61 16.73 -18.62
C LEU A 74 0.59 16.17 -17.84
N ALA A 75 1.54 17.01 -17.44
CA ALA A 75 2.67 16.61 -16.62
C ALA A 75 2.22 16.04 -15.26
N GLY A 76 1.14 16.60 -14.70
CA GLY A 76 0.50 16.10 -13.49
C GLY A 76 -0.10 14.70 -13.64
N LEU A 77 -0.84 14.46 -14.72
CA LEU A 77 -1.38 13.12 -15.05
C LEU A 77 -0.25 12.10 -15.22
N LEU A 78 0.81 12.48 -15.94
CA LEU A 78 1.98 11.63 -16.12
C LEU A 78 2.64 11.27 -14.78
N ALA A 79 2.84 12.26 -13.92
CA ALA A 79 3.44 12.07 -12.60
C ALA A 79 2.60 11.17 -11.67
N ILE A 80 1.27 11.25 -11.76
CA ILE A 80 0.35 10.36 -11.03
C ILE A 80 0.47 8.93 -11.56
N GLY A 81 0.50 8.75 -12.89
CA GLY A 81 0.69 7.45 -13.52
C GLY A 81 2.02 6.79 -13.11
N ASP A 82 3.12 7.54 -13.18
CA ASP A 82 4.45 7.09 -12.76
C ASP A 82 4.49 6.71 -11.28
N GLU A 83 3.82 7.47 -10.41
CA GLU A 83 3.72 7.11 -8.99
C GLU A 83 2.95 5.82 -8.78
N ARG A 84 1.82 5.63 -9.46
CA ARG A 84 1.05 4.38 -9.35
C ARG A 84 1.86 3.17 -9.77
N MET A 85 2.62 3.29 -10.87
CA MET A 85 3.55 2.24 -11.31
C MET A 85 4.65 2.00 -10.28
N ALA A 86 5.28 3.05 -9.75
CA ALA A 86 6.29 2.94 -8.71
C ALA A 86 5.73 2.28 -7.45
N SER A 87 4.60 2.70 -6.91
CA SER A 87 4.00 2.08 -5.72
C SER A 87 3.61 0.62 -5.97
N ALA A 88 3.17 0.25 -7.18
CA ALA A 88 2.89 -1.14 -7.50
C ALA A 88 4.17 -2.01 -7.47
N ILE A 89 5.27 -1.51 -8.03
CA ILE A 89 6.58 -2.16 -7.98
C ILE A 89 7.09 -2.22 -6.54
N ALA A 90 7.06 -1.11 -5.80
CA ALA A 90 7.43 -1.03 -4.39
C ALA A 90 6.62 -2.04 -3.57
N ARG A 91 5.30 -2.13 -3.75
CA ARG A 91 4.47 -3.12 -3.05
C ARG A 91 4.85 -4.56 -3.40
N VAL A 92 5.23 -4.86 -4.64
CA VAL A 92 5.66 -6.22 -5.03
C VAL A 92 7.05 -6.55 -4.48
N SER A 93 8.03 -5.66 -4.62
CA SER A 93 9.39 -5.82 -4.08
C SER A 93 9.41 -5.82 -2.56
N GLU A 94 8.64 -4.90 -1.99
CA GLU A 94 8.11 -4.81 -0.62
C GLU A 94 7.67 -6.16 -0.12
N ARG A 95 6.70 -6.78 -0.84
CA ARG A 95 6.17 -8.15 -0.64
C ARG A 95 7.17 -9.28 -0.98
N ARG A 96 8.27 -8.95 -1.64
CA ARG A 96 9.53 -9.70 -1.81
C ARG A 96 10.43 -9.78 -0.58
N GLY A 97 10.54 -8.66 0.14
CA GLY A 97 11.65 -8.41 1.06
C GLY A 97 12.86 -7.77 0.40
N HIS A 98 12.69 -7.20 -0.78
CA HIS A 98 13.74 -6.52 -1.52
C HIS A 98 13.51 -5.02 -1.47
N ASP A 99 14.57 -4.26 -1.16
CA ASP A 99 14.57 -2.82 -1.38
C ASP A 99 14.70 -2.55 -2.89
N PRO A 100 13.71 -1.89 -3.53
CA PRO A 100 13.81 -1.51 -4.92
C PRO A 100 15.10 -0.74 -5.24
N ALA A 101 15.60 0.11 -4.34
CA ALA A 101 16.75 0.97 -4.58
C ALA A 101 18.05 0.20 -4.83
N GLU A 102 18.15 -1.05 -4.36
CA GLU A 102 19.30 -1.94 -4.57
C GLU A 102 19.23 -2.69 -5.91
N CYS A 103 18.14 -2.53 -6.68
CA CYS A 103 17.91 -3.25 -7.92
C CYS A 103 18.15 -2.37 -9.17
N ALA A 104 18.20 -3.01 -10.34
CA ALA A 104 18.07 -2.34 -11.63
C ALA A 104 16.64 -2.51 -12.17
N LEU A 105 16.09 -1.46 -12.79
CA LEU A 105 14.75 -1.51 -13.41
C LEU A 105 14.85 -1.94 -14.87
N VAL A 106 14.32 -3.11 -15.22
CA VAL A 106 14.19 -3.56 -16.61
C VAL A 106 12.89 -3.02 -17.20
N ALA A 107 12.97 -2.15 -18.21
CA ALA A 107 11.83 -1.55 -18.86
C ALA A 107 11.54 -2.22 -20.21
N PHE A 108 10.32 -2.74 -20.37
CA PHE A 108 9.87 -3.45 -21.57
C PHE A 108 8.43 -3.08 -21.95
N GLY A 109 7.97 -3.55 -23.11
CA GLY A 109 6.75 -3.12 -23.77
C GLY A 109 6.92 -1.80 -24.55
N GLY A 110 5.85 -1.34 -25.19
CA GLY A 110 5.89 -0.10 -25.99
C GLY A 110 5.90 1.18 -25.15
N ALA A 111 5.26 1.15 -23.98
CA ALA A 111 5.17 2.30 -23.07
C ALA A 111 6.19 2.26 -21.93
N GLY A 112 6.72 1.09 -21.55
CA GLY A 112 7.62 0.95 -20.39
C GLY A 112 8.81 1.92 -20.41
N PRO A 113 9.58 2.00 -21.51
CA PRO A 113 10.69 2.95 -21.62
C PRO A 113 10.28 4.43 -21.52
N GLN A 114 9.02 4.79 -21.76
CA GLN A 114 8.55 6.18 -21.66
C GLN A 114 8.46 6.65 -20.20
N HIS A 115 8.27 5.71 -19.27
CA HIS A 115 8.07 5.97 -17.84
C HIS A 115 9.26 5.51 -16.97
N ALA A 116 10.17 4.70 -17.53
CA ALA A 116 11.19 3.95 -16.80
C ALA A 116 12.06 4.81 -15.86
N CYS A 117 12.64 5.90 -16.36
CA CYS A 117 13.48 6.77 -15.53
C CYS A 117 12.65 7.42 -14.40
N ALA A 118 11.45 7.92 -14.68
CA ALA A 118 10.61 8.57 -13.68
C ALA A 118 10.12 7.60 -12.59
N VAL A 119 9.84 6.34 -12.96
CA VAL A 119 9.52 5.26 -12.03
C VAL A 119 10.74 4.86 -11.20
N ALA A 120 11.91 4.70 -11.84
CA ALA A 120 13.16 4.39 -11.16
C ALA A 120 13.53 5.46 -10.12
N GLU A 121 13.36 6.74 -10.46
CA GLU A 121 13.65 7.85 -9.56
C GLU A 121 12.85 7.78 -8.25
N ARG A 122 11.55 7.48 -8.35
CA ARG A 122 10.63 7.33 -7.21
C ARG A 122 10.94 6.12 -6.35
N LEU A 123 11.48 5.07 -6.95
CA LEU A 123 11.91 3.84 -6.27
C LEU A 123 13.32 3.93 -5.70
N GLY A 124 14.03 5.04 -5.90
CA GLY A 124 15.45 5.15 -5.50
C GLY A 124 16.40 4.33 -6.39
N ILE A 125 15.93 3.77 -7.51
CA ILE A 125 16.72 2.97 -8.43
C ILE A 125 17.66 3.89 -9.23
N ASP A 126 18.94 3.54 -9.26
CA ASP A 126 19.98 4.30 -9.98
C ASP A 126 20.25 3.78 -11.40
N THR A 127 19.72 2.60 -11.77
CA THR A 127 19.99 1.94 -13.06
C THR A 127 18.71 1.49 -13.74
N VAL A 128 18.52 1.90 -15.00
CA VAL A 128 17.44 1.45 -15.89
C VAL A 128 18.05 0.67 -17.07
N VAL A 129 17.50 -0.50 -17.36
CA VAL A 129 17.91 -1.36 -18.47
C VAL A 129 16.76 -1.43 -19.47
N VAL A 130 17.02 -1.03 -20.71
CA VAL A 130 16.07 -1.14 -21.83
C VAL A 130 16.65 -2.13 -22.84
N PRO A 131 16.21 -3.41 -22.84
CA PRO A 131 16.68 -4.42 -23.79
C PRO A 131 16.51 -3.99 -25.26
N ALA A 132 17.31 -4.56 -26.17
CA ALA A 132 17.20 -4.27 -27.61
C ALA A 132 15.80 -4.64 -28.14
N GLU A 133 15.25 -5.75 -27.67
CA GLU A 133 13.92 -6.24 -28.02
C GLU A 133 12.88 -5.81 -26.98
N ALA A 134 13.02 -4.66 -26.31
CA ALA A 134 12.12 -4.24 -25.22
C ALA A 134 10.63 -4.37 -25.58
N ALA A 135 10.23 -4.01 -26.81
CA ALA A 135 8.84 -4.14 -27.28
C ALA A 135 8.37 -5.59 -27.52
N LEU A 136 9.29 -6.55 -27.66
CA LEU A 136 9.03 -7.98 -27.91
C LEU A 136 9.73 -8.89 -26.88
N LEU A 137 10.08 -8.36 -25.71
CA LEU A 137 10.97 -9.03 -24.76
C LEU A 137 10.46 -10.41 -24.36
N SER A 138 9.14 -10.58 -24.22
CA SER A 138 8.53 -11.88 -23.88
C SER A 138 8.76 -12.93 -24.97
N ALA A 139 8.72 -12.56 -26.25
CA ALA A 139 8.97 -13.48 -27.36
C ALA A 139 10.47 -13.84 -27.47
N ALA A 140 11.35 -12.85 -27.26
CA ALA A 140 12.80 -13.09 -27.21
C ALA A 140 13.17 -14.00 -26.03
N GLY A 141 12.64 -13.71 -24.84
CA GLY A 141 12.84 -14.52 -23.64
C GLY A 141 12.40 -15.97 -23.82
N LEU A 142 11.26 -16.21 -24.49
CA LEU A 142 10.81 -17.58 -24.81
C LEU A 142 11.84 -18.34 -25.66
N GLY A 143 12.53 -17.67 -26.59
CA GLY A 143 13.58 -18.27 -27.41
C GLY A 143 14.88 -18.58 -26.66
N GLU A 144 15.17 -17.86 -25.58
CA GLU A 144 16.35 -18.08 -24.72
C GLU A 144 16.06 -18.94 -23.49
N THR A 145 14.80 -19.31 -23.25
CA THR A 145 14.40 -20.03 -22.04
C THR A 145 14.98 -21.45 -22.06
N ARG A 146 15.63 -21.83 -20.96
CA ARG A 146 16.13 -23.20 -20.77
C ARG A 146 14.98 -24.10 -20.34
N ILE A 147 15.04 -25.37 -20.73
CA ILE A 147 14.09 -26.35 -20.20
C ILE A 147 14.42 -26.60 -18.73
N GLU A 148 13.46 -26.27 -17.87
CA GLU A 148 13.55 -26.38 -16.43
C GLU A 148 12.39 -27.20 -15.87
N ARG A 149 12.69 -28.02 -14.86
CA ARG A 149 11.70 -28.74 -14.06
C ARG A 149 11.84 -28.37 -12.60
N ILE A 150 10.69 -28.10 -12.00
CA ILE A 150 10.56 -27.79 -10.58
C ILE A 150 9.93 -29.01 -9.92
N GLU A 151 10.72 -29.74 -9.14
CA GLU A 151 10.23 -30.83 -8.29
C GLU A 151 10.04 -30.32 -6.87
N GLN A 152 8.87 -30.56 -6.29
CA GLN A 152 8.51 -30.06 -4.97
C GLN A 152 7.87 -31.17 -4.12
N SER A 153 8.13 -31.14 -2.81
CA SER A 153 7.47 -32.00 -1.83
C SER A 153 7.09 -31.21 -0.58
N GLN A 154 5.90 -31.46 -0.05
CA GLN A 154 5.48 -30.92 1.25
C GLN A 154 6.13 -31.69 2.39
N VAL A 155 6.52 -30.97 3.44
CA VAL A 155 7.13 -31.54 4.65
C VAL A 155 6.21 -31.35 5.85
N LEU A 156 5.68 -30.13 6.04
CA LEU A 156 4.73 -29.74 7.09
C LEU A 156 5.11 -30.24 8.49
N ALA A 157 6.37 -30.02 8.89
CA ALA A 157 6.90 -30.48 10.17
C ALA A 157 7.93 -29.49 10.72
N ARG A 158 8.20 -29.55 12.03
CA ARG A 158 9.19 -28.66 12.67
C ARG A 158 10.58 -28.96 12.11
N LEU A 159 11.36 -27.92 11.87
CA LEU A 159 12.71 -28.02 11.33
C LEU A 159 13.57 -28.98 12.15
N ASP A 160 13.55 -28.86 13.47
CA ASP A 160 14.32 -29.72 14.39
C ASP A 160 13.96 -31.22 14.26
N ASP A 161 12.72 -31.54 13.90
CA ASP A 161 12.24 -32.92 13.79
C ASP A 161 12.63 -33.57 12.46
N VAL A 162 12.79 -32.77 11.39
CA VAL A 162 12.99 -33.28 10.02
C VAL A 162 14.35 -32.96 9.41
N GLU A 163 15.15 -32.09 10.04
CA GLU A 163 16.47 -31.69 9.56
C GLU A 163 17.36 -32.87 9.12
N PRO A 164 17.42 -34.01 9.87
CA PRO A 164 18.23 -35.17 9.46
C PRO A 164 17.73 -35.87 8.18
N GLU A 165 16.44 -35.74 7.84
CA GLU A 165 15.81 -36.38 6.68
C GLU A 165 15.86 -35.51 5.42
N LEU A 166 15.98 -34.19 5.57
CA LEU A 166 15.99 -33.25 4.46
C LEU A 166 17.01 -33.59 3.35
N PRO A 167 18.26 -34.03 3.63
CA PRO A 167 19.22 -34.36 2.57
C PRO A 167 18.70 -35.45 1.63
N ALA A 168 18.12 -36.51 2.18
CA ALA A 168 17.57 -37.62 1.41
C ALA A 168 16.33 -37.21 0.60
N ARG A 169 15.48 -36.34 1.16
CA ARG A 169 14.31 -35.80 0.46
C ARG A 169 14.72 -34.91 -0.71
N PHE A 170 15.71 -34.04 -0.55
CA PHE A 170 16.28 -33.24 -1.65
C PHE A 170 16.92 -34.10 -2.74
N ALA A 171 17.64 -35.16 -2.37
CA ALA A 171 18.25 -36.09 -3.34
C ALA A 171 17.18 -36.78 -4.19
N THR A 172 16.10 -37.26 -3.58
CA THR A 172 14.97 -37.87 -4.29
C THR A 172 14.33 -36.91 -5.30
N LEU A 173 14.13 -35.64 -4.93
CA LEU A 173 13.58 -34.63 -5.84
C LEU A 173 14.55 -34.30 -6.99
N ALA A 174 15.86 -34.24 -6.70
CA ALA A 174 16.88 -34.03 -7.70
C ALA A 174 16.92 -35.16 -8.74
N GLU A 175 16.89 -36.42 -8.31
CA GLU A 175 16.86 -37.59 -9.20
C GLU A 175 15.63 -37.56 -10.12
N ARG A 176 14.45 -37.26 -9.56
CA ARG A 176 13.21 -37.10 -10.34
C ARG A 176 13.32 -35.99 -11.38
N GLY A 177 13.81 -34.81 -10.97
CA GLY A 177 13.93 -33.65 -11.86
C GLY A 177 14.94 -33.89 -12.98
N ILE A 178 16.07 -34.53 -12.67
CA ILE A 178 17.09 -34.93 -13.65
C ILE A 178 16.49 -35.91 -14.67
N ALA A 179 15.77 -36.93 -14.22
CA ALA A 179 15.13 -37.89 -15.09
C ALA A 179 14.06 -37.24 -15.99
N ALA A 180 13.26 -36.31 -15.44
CA ALA A 180 12.23 -35.59 -16.17
C ALA A 180 12.81 -34.71 -17.28
N VAL A 181 13.83 -33.89 -16.98
CA VAL A 181 14.51 -33.05 -17.98
C VAL A 181 15.21 -33.91 -19.03
N ALA A 182 15.84 -35.02 -18.64
CA ALA A 182 16.47 -35.95 -19.59
C ALA A 182 15.44 -36.56 -20.57
N ALA A 183 14.22 -36.85 -20.10
CA ALA A 183 13.17 -37.47 -20.92
C ALA A 183 12.61 -36.53 -22.00
N GLU A 184 12.82 -35.21 -21.89
CA GLU A 184 12.39 -34.23 -22.88
C GLU A 184 13.27 -34.18 -24.13
N GLY A 185 14.38 -34.93 -24.16
CA GLY A 185 15.25 -35.02 -25.34
C GLY A 185 16.02 -33.73 -25.62
N VAL A 186 16.45 -33.05 -24.56
CA VAL A 186 17.08 -31.72 -24.61
C VAL A 186 18.58 -31.78 -24.92
N ASP A 187 19.09 -30.75 -25.60
CA ASP A 187 20.52 -30.53 -25.76
C ASP A 187 21.10 -30.01 -24.43
N GLY A 188 21.89 -30.84 -23.71
CA GLY A 188 22.54 -30.47 -22.45
C GLY A 188 22.48 -31.58 -21.39
N THR A 189 23.24 -31.39 -20.31
CA THR A 189 23.23 -32.29 -19.14
C THR A 189 22.25 -31.73 -18.11
N PRO A 190 21.22 -32.47 -17.69
CA PRO A 190 20.35 -32.05 -16.60
C PRO A 190 21.13 -31.90 -15.30
N GLN A 191 21.03 -30.73 -14.66
CA GLN A 191 21.71 -30.45 -13.39
C GLN A 191 20.78 -29.72 -12.43
N VAL A 192 20.94 -30.01 -11.14
CA VAL A 192 20.30 -29.23 -10.08
C VAL A 192 20.94 -27.85 -10.07
N VAL A 193 20.14 -26.82 -10.36
CA VAL A 193 20.60 -25.42 -10.35
C VAL A 193 20.31 -24.74 -9.02
N ARG A 194 19.23 -25.12 -8.32
CA ARG A 194 18.86 -24.54 -7.02
C ARG A 194 18.16 -25.55 -6.11
N ARG A 195 18.34 -25.38 -4.80
CA ARG A 195 17.60 -26.08 -3.74
C ARG A 195 16.99 -25.04 -2.82
N LEU A 196 15.69 -25.13 -2.60
CA LEU A 196 14.95 -24.18 -1.78
C LEU A 196 14.19 -24.92 -0.68
N ALA A 197 14.18 -24.34 0.52
CA ALA A 197 13.28 -24.74 1.59
C ALA A 197 12.34 -23.57 1.90
N THR A 198 11.03 -23.82 1.88
CA THR A 198 10.04 -22.84 2.33
C THR A 198 9.84 -23.04 3.83
N LEU A 199 10.28 -22.05 4.61
CA LEU A 199 10.26 -22.09 6.07
C LEU A 199 9.31 -21.04 6.63
N ARG A 200 8.60 -21.35 7.71
CA ARG A 200 7.77 -20.38 8.44
C ARG A 200 7.82 -20.67 9.93
N ARG A 201 7.39 -19.71 10.76
CA ARG A 201 7.18 -20.03 12.19
C ARG A 201 5.91 -20.84 12.34
N VAL A 202 5.89 -21.74 13.32
CA VAL A 202 4.68 -22.52 13.64
C VAL A 202 3.52 -21.55 13.91
N GLY A 203 2.43 -21.71 13.16
CA GLY A 203 1.25 -20.85 13.22
C GLY A 203 1.23 -19.69 12.23
N GLN A 204 2.34 -19.33 11.59
CA GLN A 204 2.34 -18.39 10.46
C GLN A 204 1.77 -19.05 9.20
N GLN A 205 1.13 -18.23 8.36
CA GLN A 205 0.60 -18.71 7.08
C GLN A 205 1.66 -18.65 5.98
N ASP A 206 2.32 -17.51 5.84
CA ASP A 206 3.30 -17.28 4.78
C ASP A 206 4.67 -17.86 5.13
N GLY A 207 5.22 -18.61 4.19
CA GLY A 207 6.62 -19.07 4.20
C GLY A 207 7.59 -18.08 3.56
N LEU A 208 8.85 -18.24 3.93
CA LEU A 208 10.00 -17.63 3.31
C LEU A 208 10.84 -18.72 2.64
N ASP A 209 11.09 -18.55 1.35
CA ASP A 209 12.01 -19.39 0.60
C ASP A 209 13.45 -19.04 1.00
N VAL A 210 14.21 -20.04 1.46
CA VAL A 210 15.64 -19.92 1.74
C VAL A 210 16.42 -20.89 0.86
N GLU A 211 17.60 -20.45 0.40
CA GLU A 211 18.53 -21.35 -0.29
C GLU A 211 19.00 -22.46 0.66
N ALA A 212 18.90 -23.69 0.18
CA ALA A 212 19.10 -24.92 0.95
C ALA A 212 20.33 -25.71 0.47
N ASP A 213 21.38 -25.00 0.02
CA ASP A 213 22.66 -25.62 -0.36
C ASP A 213 23.33 -26.31 0.82
N ALA A 214 23.18 -25.75 2.03
CA ALA A 214 23.61 -26.35 3.29
C ALA A 214 22.46 -26.41 4.29
N ILE A 215 22.00 -27.63 4.60
CA ILE A 215 20.85 -27.87 5.49
C ILE A 215 21.10 -27.36 6.92
N ALA A 216 22.31 -27.55 7.43
CA ALA A 216 22.70 -27.13 8.78
C ALA A 216 22.63 -25.61 9.04
N GLY A 217 22.50 -24.79 7.98
CA GLY A 217 22.37 -23.33 8.07
C GLY A 217 20.95 -22.79 7.88
N LEU A 218 19.95 -23.66 7.69
CA LEU A 218 18.59 -23.26 7.29
C LEU A 218 17.92 -22.35 8.32
N ARG A 219 18.07 -22.65 9.62
CA ARG A 219 17.49 -21.84 10.71
C ARG A 219 18.02 -20.41 10.71
N ASP A 220 19.34 -20.26 10.60
CA ASP A 220 19.98 -18.95 10.60
C ASP A 220 19.68 -18.18 9.31
N ALA A 221 19.63 -18.88 8.17
CA ALA A 221 19.21 -18.29 6.91
C ALA A 221 17.75 -17.80 6.99
N PHE A 222 16.85 -18.58 7.56
CA PHE A 222 15.47 -18.17 7.83
C PHE A 222 15.41 -16.97 8.75
N GLN A 223 16.18 -16.96 9.85
CA GLN A 223 16.17 -15.85 10.80
C GLN A 223 16.62 -14.54 10.14
N ARG A 224 17.71 -14.56 9.35
CA ARG A 224 18.18 -13.39 8.59
C ARG A 224 17.16 -12.95 7.56
N ALA A 225 16.61 -13.88 6.79
CA ALA A 225 15.58 -13.57 5.79
C ALA A 225 14.35 -12.97 6.47
N TYR A 226 13.91 -13.52 7.61
CA TYR A 226 12.78 -13.04 8.39
C TYR A 226 13.00 -11.62 8.93
N GLU A 227 14.16 -11.34 9.50
CA GLU A 227 14.53 -10.01 9.99
C GLU A 227 14.59 -8.99 8.86
N GLN A 228 15.26 -9.31 7.76
CA GLN A 228 15.30 -8.46 6.56
C GLN A 228 13.89 -8.19 6.03
N ARG A 229 13.03 -9.20 6.08
CA ARG A 229 11.67 -9.17 5.53
C ARG A 229 10.71 -8.31 6.34
N PHE A 230 10.74 -8.47 7.67
CA PHE A 230 9.69 -8.01 8.57
C PHE A 230 10.18 -6.99 9.61
N GLY A 231 11.49 -6.73 9.67
CA GLY A 231 12.11 -5.72 10.53
C GLY A 231 12.11 -6.03 12.03
N HIS A 232 11.76 -7.25 12.42
CA HIS A 232 11.73 -7.67 13.83
C HIS A 232 11.98 -9.18 13.98
N THR A 233 12.29 -9.60 15.20
CA THR A 233 12.40 -11.00 15.59
C THR A 233 11.18 -11.42 16.39
N VAL A 234 10.75 -12.68 16.22
CA VAL A 234 9.62 -13.24 16.99
C VAL A 234 10.14 -14.36 17.88
N GLY A 235 10.81 -14.01 18.97
CA GLY A 235 11.21 -14.90 20.09
C GLY A 235 11.67 -16.32 19.73
N ASP A 236 11.48 -17.26 20.67
CA ASP A 236 11.84 -18.69 20.53
C ASP A 236 10.76 -19.52 19.78
N ALA A 237 9.93 -18.88 18.94
CA ALA A 237 8.90 -19.60 18.22
C ALA A 237 9.53 -20.63 17.26
N ALA A 238 9.10 -21.90 17.38
CA ALA A 238 9.61 -22.99 16.55
C ALA A 238 9.43 -22.71 15.06
N VAL A 239 10.38 -23.16 14.25
CA VAL A 239 10.36 -23.06 12.79
C VAL A 239 9.83 -24.36 12.22
N GLU A 240 8.94 -24.28 11.24
CA GLU A 240 8.48 -25.42 10.44
C GLU A 240 8.95 -25.33 9.00
N VAL A 241 9.23 -26.49 8.41
CA VAL A 241 9.46 -26.67 6.99
C VAL A 241 8.12 -26.94 6.33
N GLU A 242 7.62 -25.99 5.55
CA GLU A 242 6.37 -26.15 4.82
C GLU A 242 6.58 -27.10 3.63
N SER A 243 7.59 -26.79 2.80
CA SER A 243 7.95 -27.59 1.64
C SER A 243 9.42 -27.43 1.26
N ILE A 244 9.90 -28.34 0.43
CA ILE A 244 11.21 -28.28 -0.20
C ILE A 244 11.06 -28.37 -1.71
N ARG A 245 11.94 -27.69 -2.44
CA ARG A 245 11.92 -27.61 -3.89
C ARG A 245 13.33 -27.77 -4.48
N VAL A 246 13.41 -28.50 -5.59
CA VAL A 246 14.61 -28.59 -6.42
C VAL A 246 14.27 -28.07 -7.80
N ILE A 247 15.10 -27.17 -8.31
CA ILE A 247 15.03 -26.70 -9.69
C ILE A 247 16.14 -27.40 -10.46
N VAL A 248 15.76 -28.10 -11.53
CA VAL A 248 16.67 -28.81 -12.44
C VAL A 248 16.55 -28.18 -13.82
N ALA A 249 17.68 -27.87 -14.44
CA ALA A 249 17.74 -27.29 -15.78
C ALA A 249 18.62 -28.12 -16.71
N ALA A 250 18.34 -28.07 -18.01
CA ALA A 250 19.26 -28.55 -19.04
C ALA A 250 20.44 -27.57 -19.17
N VAL A 251 21.66 -28.00 -18.82
CA VAL A 251 22.88 -27.17 -18.88
C VAL A 251 23.80 -27.67 -20.00
N VAL A 252 24.07 -26.83 -20.99
CA VAL A 252 25.03 -27.13 -22.06
C VAL A 252 26.46 -26.85 -21.56
N LEU A 253 27.25 -27.90 -21.35
CA LEU A 253 28.66 -27.76 -20.95
C LEU A 253 29.45 -27.01 -22.05
N GLY A 254 30.04 -25.87 -21.70
CA GLY A 254 30.84 -25.03 -22.62
C GLY A 254 30.16 -23.74 -23.08
N VAL A 255 28.86 -23.58 -22.82
CA VAL A 255 28.21 -22.26 -22.76
C VAL A 255 28.14 -21.94 -21.26
N GLY A 256 29.26 -21.43 -20.74
CA GLY A 256 29.40 -21.09 -19.33
C GLY A 256 28.39 -20.03 -18.90
N ASP A 257 28.46 -19.69 -17.61
CA ASP A 257 27.80 -18.53 -17.00
C ASP A 257 27.66 -17.32 -17.96
N PRO A 258 26.66 -16.43 -17.73
CA PRO A 258 26.60 -15.16 -18.45
C PRO A 258 28.02 -14.60 -18.57
N PRO A 259 28.46 -14.22 -19.79
CA PRO A 259 29.87 -13.92 -20.05
C PRO A 259 30.39 -13.02 -18.94
N GLU A 260 31.54 -13.38 -18.35
CA GLU A 260 32.20 -12.56 -17.32
C GLU A 260 32.12 -11.10 -17.77
N PRO A 261 31.72 -10.16 -16.89
CA PRO A 261 31.66 -8.75 -17.26
C PRO A 261 33.01 -8.37 -17.84
N GLU A 262 33.05 -8.09 -19.15
CA GLU A 262 34.29 -7.71 -19.81
C GLU A 262 34.85 -6.49 -19.06
N PRO A 263 36.17 -6.46 -18.79
CA PRO A 263 36.79 -5.35 -18.09
C PRO A 263 36.43 -4.04 -18.81
N GLU A 264 36.07 -3.01 -18.04
CA GLU A 264 35.81 -1.69 -18.60
C GLU A 264 36.97 -1.29 -19.53
N PRO A 265 36.68 -0.73 -20.71
CA PRO A 265 37.74 -0.28 -21.60
C PRO A 265 38.61 0.72 -20.84
N GLY A 266 39.89 0.39 -20.70
CA GLY A 266 40.86 1.31 -20.08
C GLY A 266 40.87 2.65 -20.82
N PRO A 267 41.35 3.72 -20.16
CA PRO A 267 41.31 5.10 -20.69
C PRO A 267 42.05 5.29 -22.03
N ASP A 268 42.82 4.29 -22.50
CA ASP A 268 43.65 4.33 -23.70
C ASP A 268 43.15 3.44 -24.86
N ALA A 269 41.89 2.99 -24.86
CA ALA A 269 41.34 2.30 -26.03
C ALA A 269 41.23 3.28 -27.23
N THR A 270 42.07 3.09 -28.24
CA THR A 270 42.11 3.91 -29.45
C THR A 270 40.75 3.92 -30.14
N PRO A 271 40.14 5.08 -30.45
CA PRO A 271 38.80 5.16 -31.02
C PRO A 271 38.77 4.51 -32.41
N GLY A 272 38.22 3.30 -32.49
CA GLY A 272 37.90 2.65 -33.75
C GLY A 272 36.80 3.43 -34.45
N SER A 273 37.15 4.12 -35.54
CA SER A 273 36.24 4.71 -36.53
C SER A 273 34.91 5.22 -35.93
N SER A 274 34.98 6.35 -35.23
CA SER A 274 33.84 7.18 -34.83
C SER A 274 32.81 7.26 -35.98
N ARG A 275 31.73 6.48 -35.88
CA ARG A 275 30.46 6.93 -36.44
C ARG A 275 30.06 8.10 -35.55
N THR A 276 30.33 9.32 -36.02
CA THR A 276 29.68 10.50 -35.46
C THR A 276 28.20 10.18 -35.39
N ALA A 277 27.59 10.30 -34.20
CA ALA A 277 26.15 10.16 -34.04
C ALA A 277 25.52 10.97 -35.18
N SER A 278 24.81 10.30 -36.10
CA SER A 278 24.19 11.00 -37.23
C SER A 278 23.28 12.07 -36.65
N ALA A 279 23.24 13.24 -37.29
CA ALA A 279 22.54 14.43 -36.82
C ALA A 279 21.21 14.07 -36.13
N ALA A 280 21.17 14.22 -34.80
CA ALA A 280 19.94 14.07 -34.05
C ALA A 280 18.90 15.01 -34.65
N THR A 281 17.73 14.48 -34.98
CA THR A 281 16.59 15.36 -35.23
C THR A 281 16.21 16.02 -33.91
N HIS A 282 15.32 17.02 -33.94
CA HIS A 282 14.93 17.71 -32.72
C HIS A 282 13.40 17.71 -32.62
N ALA A 283 12.89 17.52 -31.42
CA ALA A 283 11.47 17.62 -31.10
C ALA A 283 11.28 18.61 -29.94
N ASP A 284 10.14 19.28 -29.91
CA ASP A 284 9.73 20.10 -28.77
C ASP A 284 8.98 19.21 -27.78
N ALA A 285 9.62 18.90 -26.65
CA ALA A 285 9.11 17.97 -25.65
C ALA A 285 9.14 18.57 -24.25
N TRP A 286 8.24 18.13 -23.38
CA TRP A 286 8.17 18.60 -22.00
C TRP A 286 9.16 17.90 -21.07
N PHE A 287 10.10 18.67 -20.53
CA PHE A 287 11.09 18.23 -19.55
C PHE A 287 11.39 19.32 -18.52
N GLY A 288 11.41 18.97 -17.23
CA GLY A 288 11.82 19.90 -16.18
C GLY A 288 10.93 21.15 -16.12
N GLY A 289 9.60 20.95 -16.17
CA GLY A 289 8.60 22.01 -16.02
C GLY A 289 8.41 22.97 -17.20
N GLN A 290 8.99 22.69 -18.37
CA GLN A 290 8.83 23.53 -19.57
C GLN A 290 9.01 22.72 -20.87
N ARG A 291 8.45 23.23 -21.98
CA ARG A 291 8.78 22.71 -23.31
C ARG A 291 10.20 23.09 -23.70
N ARG A 292 10.97 22.10 -24.13
CA ARG A 292 12.36 22.27 -24.56
C ARG A 292 12.53 21.58 -25.91
N ARG A 293 13.32 22.21 -26.78
CA ARG A 293 13.79 21.58 -28.00
C ARG A 293 14.89 20.59 -27.64
N VAL A 294 14.61 19.29 -27.75
CA VAL A 294 15.51 18.21 -27.34
C VAL A 294 16.00 17.38 -28.52
N PRO A 295 17.21 16.80 -28.44
CA PRO A 295 17.69 15.85 -29.43
C PRO A 295 16.84 14.57 -29.46
N VAL A 296 16.64 14.03 -30.66
CA VAL A 296 15.99 12.75 -30.93
C VAL A 296 16.98 11.85 -31.66
N TYR A 297 17.33 10.74 -31.02
CA TYR A 297 18.28 9.74 -31.54
C TYR A 297 17.52 8.50 -32.00
N GLU A 298 17.83 8.01 -33.20
CA GLU A 298 17.51 6.62 -33.52
C GLU A 298 18.30 5.70 -32.60
N ARG A 299 17.69 4.64 -32.07
CA ARG A 299 18.36 3.69 -31.17
C ARG A 299 19.69 3.19 -31.73
N GLY A 300 19.73 2.79 -33.00
CA GLY A 300 20.94 2.30 -33.67
C GLY A 300 22.02 3.36 -33.93
N ALA A 301 21.73 4.65 -33.69
CA ALA A 301 22.68 5.74 -33.77
C ALA A 301 23.30 6.13 -32.42
N VAL A 302 22.85 5.52 -31.31
CA VAL A 302 23.44 5.69 -29.97
C VAL A 302 24.77 4.95 -29.92
N PRO A 303 25.92 5.64 -29.74
CA PRO A 303 27.23 4.98 -29.76
C PRO A 303 27.43 4.09 -28.52
N VAL A 304 28.19 3.00 -28.68
CA VAL A 304 28.58 2.11 -27.58
C VAL A 304 29.67 2.76 -26.71
N ASP A 305 30.55 3.53 -27.33
CA ASP A 305 31.73 4.18 -26.75
C ASP A 305 31.44 5.57 -26.15
N ARG A 306 30.27 6.16 -26.46
CA ARG A 306 29.93 7.51 -26.01
C ARG A 306 28.54 7.57 -25.38
N PRO A 307 28.42 8.01 -24.12
CA PRO A 307 27.12 8.22 -23.49
C PRO A 307 26.31 9.34 -24.13
N VAL A 308 25.00 9.15 -24.18
CA VAL A 308 24.01 10.19 -24.46
C VAL A 308 23.47 10.69 -23.12
N ARG A 309 23.50 12.01 -22.92
CA ARG A 309 22.97 12.66 -21.71
C ARG A 309 21.59 13.24 -21.99
N GLY A 310 20.65 13.04 -21.07
CA GLY A 310 19.34 13.67 -21.15
C GLY A 310 19.42 15.19 -20.90
N PRO A 311 18.37 15.97 -21.26
CA PRO A 311 17.11 15.52 -21.82
C PRO A 311 17.19 15.17 -23.31
N CYS A 312 16.73 13.98 -23.68
CA CYS A 312 16.60 13.55 -25.08
C CYS A 312 15.58 12.41 -25.24
N LEU A 313 15.19 12.13 -26.48
CA LEU A 313 14.38 10.97 -26.84
C LEU A 313 15.24 9.99 -27.63
N ILE A 314 15.15 8.69 -27.31
CA ILE A 314 15.75 7.62 -28.09
C ILE A 314 14.62 6.80 -28.69
N VAL A 315 14.44 6.88 -30.00
CA VAL A 315 13.29 6.31 -30.71
C VAL A 315 13.66 4.98 -31.38
N GLU A 316 12.68 4.09 -31.44
CA GLU A 316 12.70 2.85 -32.20
C GLU A 316 11.28 2.56 -32.75
N PRO A 317 11.10 1.64 -33.73
CA PRO A 317 9.82 1.48 -34.43
C PRO A 317 8.58 1.18 -33.56
N ARG A 318 8.76 0.77 -32.29
CA ARG A 318 7.66 0.36 -31.40
C ARG A 318 7.77 0.91 -29.99
N SER A 319 8.73 1.79 -29.72
CA SER A 319 8.97 2.33 -28.38
C SER A 319 9.73 3.65 -28.45
N VAL A 320 9.59 4.46 -27.43
CA VAL A 320 10.41 5.66 -27.23
C VAL A 320 10.96 5.59 -25.82
N PHE A 321 12.29 5.58 -25.71
CA PHE A 321 12.95 5.72 -24.42
C PHE A 321 13.14 7.20 -24.11
N VAL A 322 12.44 7.66 -23.08
CA VAL A 322 12.47 9.06 -22.62
C VAL A 322 13.59 9.18 -21.59
N LEU A 323 14.67 9.89 -21.94
CA LEU A 323 15.82 10.10 -21.06
C LEU A 323 15.77 11.51 -20.46
N PRO A 324 15.37 11.69 -19.19
CA PRO A 324 15.22 13.01 -18.58
C PRO A 324 16.57 13.64 -18.21
N PRO A 325 16.60 14.95 -17.84
CA PRO A 325 17.80 15.58 -17.30
C PRO A 325 18.36 14.81 -16.10
N GLY A 326 19.69 14.74 -15.97
CA GLY A 326 20.32 14.00 -14.87
C GLY A 326 20.43 12.48 -15.08
N TRP A 327 20.00 11.97 -16.24
CA TRP A 327 20.25 10.60 -16.67
C TRP A 327 21.23 10.53 -17.84
N VAL A 328 22.03 9.48 -17.84
CA VAL A 328 22.97 9.17 -18.91
C VAL A 328 22.70 7.77 -19.41
N SER A 329 22.53 7.61 -20.72
CA SER A 329 22.36 6.31 -21.35
C SER A 329 23.58 5.94 -22.19
N ARG A 330 23.97 4.67 -22.14
CA ARG A 330 24.99 4.05 -23.00
C ARG A 330 24.37 2.86 -23.72
N SER A 331 24.74 2.65 -24.97
CA SER A 331 24.44 1.39 -25.65
C SER A 331 25.46 0.34 -25.23
N HIS A 332 24.98 -0.82 -24.82
CA HIS A 332 25.79 -2.03 -24.75
C HIS A 332 26.00 -2.60 -26.17
N ARG A 333 26.99 -3.48 -26.35
CA ARG A 333 27.26 -4.15 -27.64
C ARG A 333 26.09 -5.00 -28.14
N SER A 334 25.24 -5.49 -27.23
CA SER A 334 23.99 -6.20 -27.56
C SER A 334 22.89 -5.29 -28.10
N GLY A 335 23.09 -3.96 -28.09
CA GLY A 335 22.04 -2.98 -28.40
C GLY A 335 21.11 -2.66 -27.22
N THR A 336 21.32 -3.28 -26.06
CA THR A 336 20.65 -2.91 -24.79
C THR A 336 21.09 -1.51 -24.38
N LEU A 337 20.15 -0.64 -24.04
CA LEU A 337 20.46 0.66 -23.47
C LEU A 337 20.51 0.53 -21.95
N ILE A 338 21.61 0.98 -21.35
CA ILE A 338 21.77 1.04 -19.89
C ILE A 338 21.82 2.51 -19.53
N ALA A 339 20.85 2.97 -18.75
CA ALA A 339 20.80 4.33 -18.24
C ALA A 339 21.10 4.35 -16.75
N SER A 340 21.92 5.31 -16.32
CA SER A 340 22.25 5.53 -14.91
C SER A 340 22.09 6.99 -14.54
N ARG A 341 21.88 7.25 -13.24
CA ARG A 341 21.88 8.62 -12.71
C ARG A 341 23.26 9.27 -12.83
N ASP A 342 23.27 10.48 -13.35
CA ASP A 342 24.43 11.35 -13.43
C ASP A 342 24.68 12.02 -12.08
N ARG A 343 25.62 11.51 -11.27
CA ARG A 343 25.92 12.10 -9.95
C ARG A 343 26.62 13.46 -10.02
N GLU A 344 27.16 13.83 -11.18
CA GLU A 344 27.89 15.11 -11.39
C GLU A 344 26.97 16.26 -11.81
N THR A 345 25.83 15.95 -12.43
CA THR A 345 24.80 16.95 -12.72
C THR A 345 23.86 16.96 -11.52
N PRO A 346 23.68 18.09 -10.80
CA PRO A 346 22.63 18.16 -9.79
C PRO A 346 21.35 17.71 -10.46
N ALA A 347 20.67 16.70 -9.90
CA ALA A 347 19.35 16.33 -10.38
C ALA A 347 18.58 17.63 -10.48
N ALA A 348 18.28 18.08 -11.71
CA ALA A 348 17.43 19.23 -11.91
C ALA A 348 16.17 18.81 -11.16
N SER A 349 15.91 19.44 -10.01
CA SER A 349 14.92 18.94 -9.08
C SER A 349 13.58 18.98 -9.79
N ASP A 350 13.18 17.89 -10.43
CA ASP A 350 11.87 17.76 -11.06
C ASP A 350 10.77 17.81 -9.97
N ARG A 351 11.20 17.82 -8.70
CA ARG A 351 10.44 18.25 -7.53
C ARG A 351 9.88 19.68 -7.62
N THR A 352 10.30 20.52 -8.57
CA THR A 352 9.98 21.97 -8.58
C THR A 352 8.90 22.44 -9.55
N ALA A 353 8.19 21.56 -10.24
CA ALA A 353 7.01 22.01 -11.00
C ALA A 353 5.90 20.95 -11.14
N THR A 354 5.72 20.05 -10.15
CA THR A 354 4.46 19.31 -10.07
C THR A 354 3.37 20.36 -9.80
N PRO A 355 2.39 20.55 -10.70
CA PRO A 355 1.32 21.51 -10.45
C PRO A 355 0.63 21.16 -9.13
N ALA A 356 0.20 22.17 -8.37
CA ALA A 356 -0.38 21.98 -7.03
C ALA A 356 -1.45 20.86 -6.99
N VAL A 357 -2.25 20.75 -8.06
CA VAL A 357 -3.29 19.72 -8.22
C VAL A 357 -2.73 18.29 -8.23
N ALA A 358 -1.61 18.07 -8.93
CA ALA A 358 -0.99 16.76 -9.00
C ALA A 358 -0.14 16.46 -7.76
N ALA A 359 0.43 17.48 -7.11
CA ALA A 359 1.18 17.31 -5.86
C ALA A 359 0.29 16.81 -4.72
N GLU A 360 -0.93 17.38 -4.59
CA GLU A 360 -1.93 16.92 -3.62
C GLU A 360 -2.31 15.45 -3.84
N GLU A 361 -2.59 15.05 -5.09
CA GLU A 361 -2.97 13.67 -5.41
C GLU A 361 -1.82 12.70 -5.18
N LEU A 362 -0.61 13.08 -5.60
CA LEU A 362 0.61 12.31 -5.43
C LEU A 362 0.87 12.01 -3.95
N PHE A 363 0.73 13.04 -3.10
CA PHE A 363 0.88 12.88 -1.66
C PHE A 363 -0.21 11.98 -1.08
N ALA A 364 -1.47 12.15 -1.47
CA ALA A 364 -2.56 11.30 -1.01
C ALA A 364 -2.33 9.82 -1.35
N HIS A 365 -1.85 9.54 -2.57
CA HIS A 365 -1.50 8.20 -3.02
C HIS A 365 -0.35 7.61 -2.20
N ARG A 366 0.74 8.36 -2.01
CA ARG A 366 1.89 7.93 -1.19
C ARG A 366 1.49 7.61 0.24
N LEU A 367 0.69 8.47 0.87
CA LEU A 367 0.24 8.27 2.23
C LEU A 367 -0.69 7.04 2.33
N GLY A 368 -1.60 6.86 1.37
CA GLY A 368 -2.45 5.68 1.27
C GLY A 368 -1.67 4.38 1.08
N ALA A 369 -0.61 4.41 0.25
CA ALA A 369 0.29 3.28 0.06
C ALA A 369 0.97 2.87 1.37
N LEU A 370 1.48 3.84 2.16
CA LEU A 370 2.08 3.56 3.47
C LEU A 370 1.09 2.89 4.44
N ALA A 371 -0.18 3.31 4.45
CA ALA A 371 -1.20 2.68 5.28
C ALA A 371 -1.49 1.24 4.81
N ALA A 372 -1.57 1.00 3.50
CA ALA A 372 -1.78 -0.33 2.92
C ALA A 372 -0.59 -1.27 3.19
N GLU A 373 0.64 -0.80 3.02
CA GLU A 373 1.86 -1.55 3.34
C GLU A 373 1.93 -1.93 4.82
N ALA A 374 1.52 -1.02 5.72
CA ALA A 374 1.40 -1.33 7.13
C ALA A 374 0.39 -2.46 7.38
N GLY A 375 -0.74 -2.47 6.66
CA GLY A 375 -1.73 -3.54 6.70
C GLY A 375 -1.18 -4.88 6.20
N ASP A 376 -0.53 -4.89 5.04
CA ASP A 376 0.13 -6.07 4.47
C ASP A 376 1.18 -6.65 5.45
N ARG A 377 1.94 -5.80 6.14
CA ARG A 377 2.91 -6.24 7.16
C ARG A 377 2.24 -6.86 8.37
N LEU A 378 1.16 -6.25 8.87
CA LEU A 378 0.40 -6.77 10.01
C LEU A 378 -0.17 -8.15 9.69
N GLN A 379 -0.85 -8.29 8.55
CA GLN A 379 -1.46 -9.56 8.11
C GLN A 379 -0.45 -10.71 8.13
N ARG A 380 0.75 -10.49 7.61
CA ARG A 380 1.74 -11.55 7.37
C ARG A 380 2.55 -11.96 8.59
N THR A 381 2.62 -11.08 9.57
CA THR A 381 3.43 -11.28 10.78
C THR A 381 2.58 -11.70 11.97
N ALA A 382 1.27 -11.47 11.91
CA ALA A 382 0.32 -11.98 12.87
C ALA A 382 0.21 -13.51 12.86
N LEU A 383 -0.12 -14.08 14.02
CA LEU A 383 -0.33 -15.52 14.21
C LEU A 383 -1.82 -15.88 14.22
N SER A 384 -2.68 -14.98 14.72
CA SER A 384 -4.11 -15.29 14.80
C SER A 384 -4.77 -15.38 13.43
N THR A 385 -5.72 -16.29 13.30
CA THR A 385 -6.55 -16.45 12.10
C THR A 385 -7.42 -15.22 11.83
N ASN A 386 -7.81 -14.49 12.87
CA ASN A 386 -8.59 -13.26 12.72
C ASN A 386 -7.81 -12.18 11.94
N VAL A 387 -6.51 -12.03 12.22
CA VAL A 387 -5.69 -11.03 11.54
C VAL A 387 -5.19 -11.57 10.20
N LYS A 388 -4.58 -12.76 10.15
CA LYS A 388 -3.89 -13.24 8.95
C LYS A 388 -4.81 -13.71 7.81
N GLU A 389 -5.99 -14.25 8.14
CA GLU A 389 -6.95 -14.82 7.18
C GLU A 389 -8.24 -14.01 7.07
N ARG A 390 -8.89 -13.68 8.20
CA ARG A 390 -10.17 -12.95 8.18
C ARG A 390 -10.00 -11.45 7.89
N LEU A 391 -8.76 -10.95 7.96
CA LEU A 391 -8.41 -9.53 7.80
C LEU A 391 -9.17 -8.61 8.76
N ASP A 392 -9.43 -9.09 9.98
CA ASP A 392 -10.14 -8.36 11.02
C ASP A 392 -9.21 -7.39 11.75
N PHE A 393 -8.69 -6.43 11.00
CA PHE A 393 -7.81 -5.38 11.48
C PHE A 393 -7.97 -4.11 10.62
N SER A 394 -7.36 -3.00 10.99
CA SER A 394 -7.24 -1.81 10.16
C SER A 394 -6.01 -1.02 10.57
N CYS A 395 -5.28 -0.49 9.59
CA CYS A 395 -4.13 0.39 9.81
C CYS A 395 -4.44 1.79 9.27
N ALA A 396 -3.99 2.82 9.96
CA ALA A 396 -4.34 4.20 9.68
C ALA A 396 -3.19 5.16 9.99
N ILE A 397 -3.19 6.27 9.25
CA ILE A 397 -2.34 7.44 9.52
C ILE A 397 -3.25 8.62 9.83
N LEU A 398 -2.96 9.27 10.95
CA LEU A 398 -3.67 10.41 11.49
C LEU A 398 -2.75 11.63 11.52
N ASP A 399 -3.32 12.83 11.43
CA ASP A 399 -2.55 14.07 11.58
C ASP A 399 -2.20 14.37 13.05
N ALA A 400 -1.51 15.48 13.28
CA ALA A 400 -1.06 15.93 14.61
C ALA A 400 -2.22 16.17 15.60
N ASP A 401 -3.43 16.45 15.11
CA ASP A 401 -4.64 16.64 15.91
C ASP A 401 -5.35 15.30 16.18
N GLY A 402 -4.81 14.19 15.68
CA GLY A 402 -5.42 12.86 15.76
C GLY A 402 -6.63 12.72 14.82
N THR A 403 -6.68 13.49 13.73
CA THR A 403 -7.71 13.36 12.69
C THR A 403 -7.34 12.22 11.76
N LEU A 404 -8.26 11.29 11.47
CA LEU A 404 -8.02 10.23 10.49
C LEU A 404 -7.84 10.81 9.09
N ILE A 405 -6.68 10.56 8.46
CA ILE A 405 -6.34 11.07 7.11
C ILE A 405 -6.47 10.00 6.04
N VAL A 406 -5.84 8.83 6.26
CA VAL A 406 -5.90 7.67 5.36
C VAL A 406 -5.88 6.37 6.16
N ASN A 407 -6.39 5.30 5.55
CA ASN A 407 -6.44 3.98 6.15
C ASN A 407 -6.28 2.88 5.10
N ALA A 408 -5.86 1.70 5.54
CA ALA A 408 -6.00 0.46 4.80
C ALA A 408 -7.46 -0.05 4.91
N PRO A 409 -8.17 -0.29 3.79
CA PRO A 409 -9.58 -0.64 3.82
C PRO A 409 -9.79 -2.14 4.05
N HIS A 410 -9.91 -2.53 5.32
CA HIS A 410 -10.22 -3.91 5.71
C HIS A 410 -11.59 -3.99 6.42
N ILE A 411 -11.79 -3.23 7.51
CA ILE A 411 -13.00 -3.29 8.35
C ILE A 411 -13.59 -1.88 8.54
N PRO A 412 -14.75 -1.56 7.94
CA PRO A 412 -15.35 -0.22 8.02
C PRO A 412 -15.61 0.30 9.45
N VAL A 413 -15.99 -0.58 10.38
CA VAL A 413 -16.35 -0.17 11.75
C VAL A 413 -15.16 0.37 12.55
N HIS A 414 -13.92 -0.01 12.20
CA HIS A 414 -12.72 0.53 12.84
C HIS A 414 -12.49 2.01 12.53
N LEU A 415 -13.00 2.50 11.39
CA LEU A 415 -12.47 3.71 10.77
C LEU A 415 -12.98 4.99 11.44
N GLY A 416 -14.27 5.10 11.77
CA GLY A 416 -14.79 6.27 12.49
C GLY A 416 -14.36 6.30 13.97
N ALA A 417 -13.92 5.16 14.50
CA ALA A 417 -13.51 5.00 15.88
C ALA A 417 -12.02 5.34 16.13
N LEU A 418 -11.15 5.18 15.13
CA LEU A 418 -9.71 5.36 15.29
C LEU A 418 -9.30 6.80 15.62
N GLY A 419 -9.87 7.81 14.95
CA GLY A 419 -9.59 9.23 15.24
C GLY A 419 -9.98 9.62 16.66
N GLN A 420 -11.20 9.26 17.08
CA GLN A 420 -11.67 9.47 18.44
C GLN A 420 -10.80 8.73 19.47
N CYS A 421 -10.38 7.51 19.14
CA CYS A 421 -9.52 6.70 19.98
C CYS A 421 -8.15 7.35 20.21
N VAL A 422 -7.48 7.78 19.13
CA VAL A 422 -6.17 8.44 19.21
C VAL A 422 -6.26 9.72 20.04
N ARG A 423 -7.28 10.56 19.81
CA ARG A 423 -7.48 11.79 20.58
C ARG A 423 -7.71 11.50 22.07
N ALA A 424 -8.55 10.53 22.41
CA ALA A 424 -8.81 10.14 23.80
C ALA A 424 -7.56 9.54 24.48
N VAL A 425 -6.82 8.69 23.78
CA VAL A 425 -5.59 8.07 24.26
C VAL A 425 -4.51 9.11 24.52
N VAL A 426 -4.26 10.03 23.58
CA VAL A 426 -3.22 11.07 23.71
C VAL A 426 -3.58 12.07 24.82
N ALA A 427 -4.86 12.38 25.00
CA ALA A 427 -5.31 13.23 26.10
C ALA A 427 -5.07 12.59 27.48
N ALA A 428 -5.26 11.27 27.59
CA ALA A 428 -5.07 10.52 28.84
C ALA A 428 -3.60 10.17 29.10
N THR A 429 -2.86 9.85 28.04
CA THR A 429 -1.47 9.39 28.07
C THR A 429 -0.70 10.10 26.94
N PRO A 430 -0.16 11.32 27.19
CA PRO A 430 0.67 12.03 26.22
C PRO A 430 1.87 11.19 25.80
N LEU A 431 2.08 11.06 24.50
CA LEU A 431 3.13 10.20 23.91
C LEU A 431 4.35 11.00 23.48
N ALA A 432 5.53 10.58 23.94
CA ALA A 432 6.81 11.08 23.47
C ALA A 432 7.30 10.28 22.24
N PRO A 433 8.25 10.81 21.46
CA PRO A 433 8.87 10.05 20.37
C PRO A 433 9.42 8.70 20.85
N GLY A 434 9.10 7.63 20.12
CA GLY A 434 9.50 6.26 20.48
C GLY A 434 8.61 5.56 21.50
N ASP A 435 7.55 6.20 21.99
CA ASP A 435 6.52 5.53 22.79
C ASP A 435 5.52 4.76 21.92
N VAL A 436 4.95 3.68 22.47
CA VAL A 436 3.82 2.96 21.86
C VAL A 436 2.81 2.60 22.93
N VAL A 437 1.55 2.92 22.69
CA VAL A 437 0.44 2.74 23.64
C VAL A 437 -0.61 1.79 23.08
N LEU A 438 -1.19 0.97 23.97
CA LEU A 438 -2.27 0.03 23.70
C LEU A 438 -3.53 0.41 24.47
N THR A 439 -4.69 0.24 23.86
CA THR A 439 -5.98 0.18 24.57
C THR A 439 -7.01 -0.67 23.81
N ASN A 440 -7.94 -1.28 24.53
CA ASN A 440 -9.18 -1.83 23.96
C ASN A 440 -10.43 -1.22 24.62
N HIS A 441 -10.25 -0.28 25.54
CA HIS A 441 -11.33 0.19 26.40
C HIS A 441 -12.29 1.10 25.60
N PRO A 442 -13.60 0.80 25.57
CA PRO A 442 -14.56 1.58 24.78
C PRO A 442 -14.69 3.06 25.19
N GLY A 443 -14.43 3.39 26.46
CA GLY A 443 -14.39 4.76 26.96
C GLY A 443 -13.27 5.62 26.35
N PHE A 444 -12.28 5.00 25.71
CA PHE A 444 -11.21 5.67 24.97
C PHE A 444 -11.32 5.41 23.46
N GLY A 445 -12.53 5.18 22.94
CA GLY A 445 -12.79 4.99 21.51
C GLY A 445 -12.60 3.56 20.99
N GLY A 446 -12.49 2.57 21.87
CA GLY A 446 -12.58 1.15 21.50
C GLY A 446 -13.97 0.77 20.97
N SER A 447 -14.03 -0.15 20.00
CA SER A 447 -15.29 -0.71 19.45
C SER A 447 -15.89 -1.76 20.39
N HIS A 448 -15.05 -2.72 20.79
CA HIS A 448 -15.31 -3.75 21.80
C HIS A 448 -13.96 -4.29 22.31
N LEU A 449 -13.97 -5.08 23.39
CA LEU A 449 -12.71 -5.51 24.03
C LEU A 449 -11.77 -6.38 23.16
N PRO A 450 -12.25 -7.22 22.24
CA PRO A 450 -11.38 -7.95 21.33
C PRO A 450 -10.56 -7.05 20.38
N ASP A 451 -11.02 -5.82 20.10
CA ASP A 451 -10.32 -4.91 19.20
C ASP A 451 -9.26 -4.11 19.95
N LEU A 452 -8.02 -4.56 19.85
CA LEU A 452 -6.87 -3.91 20.49
C LEU A 452 -6.31 -2.84 19.56
N THR A 453 -6.30 -1.59 20.03
CA THR A 453 -5.76 -0.43 19.30
C THR A 453 -4.37 -0.08 19.80
N VAL A 454 -3.39 -0.11 18.90
CA VAL A 454 -2.01 0.31 19.14
C VAL A 454 -1.78 1.65 18.45
N VAL A 455 -1.25 2.63 19.18
CA VAL A 455 -0.98 3.99 18.70
C VAL A 455 0.50 4.33 18.88
N THR A 456 1.11 4.88 17.84
CA THR A 456 2.53 5.27 17.78
C THR A 456 2.63 6.71 17.25
N PRO A 457 3.30 7.64 17.96
CA PRO A 457 3.47 9.00 17.48
C PRO A 457 4.45 9.04 16.31
N ILE A 458 4.21 9.95 15.38
CA ILE A 458 5.07 10.22 14.24
C ILE A 458 5.68 11.60 14.45
N ASP A 459 6.97 11.61 14.77
CA ASP A 459 7.74 12.81 15.07
C ASP A 459 8.93 12.92 14.10
N GLN A 460 9.17 14.11 13.57
CA GLN A 460 10.31 14.42 12.71
C GLN A 460 10.92 15.75 13.14
N ASP A 461 12.22 15.76 13.46
CA ASP A 461 12.97 16.95 13.86
C ASP A 461 12.32 17.76 14.99
N GLY A 462 11.73 17.05 15.97
CA GLY A 462 11.03 17.65 17.11
C GLY A 462 9.61 18.16 16.83
N VAL A 463 9.08 17.92 15.62
CA VAL A 463 7.72 18.29 15.22
C VAL A 463 6.84 17.04 15.15
N ARG A 464 5.70 17.07 15.85
CA ARG A 464 4.65 16.06 15.72
C ARG A 464 3.98 16.20 14.35
N LEU A 465 4.16 15.19 13.49
CA LEU A 465 3.49 15.12 12.19
C LEU A 465 2.11 14.45 12.31
N GLY A 466 1.98 13.51 13.24
CA GLY A 466 0.75 12.75 13.42
C GLY A 466 0.92 11.48 14.20
N TYR A 467 0.08 10.48 13.91
CA TYR A 467 0.08 9.18 14.57
C TYR A 467 -0.14 8.06 13.56
N ALA A 468 0.59 6.96 13.73
CA ALA A 468 0.23 5.68 13.14
C ALA A 468 -0.62 4.93 14.15
N ALA A 469 -1.73 4.36 13.71
CA ALA A 469 -2.59 3.55 14.56
C ALA A 469 -3.05 2.30 13.81
N CYS A 470 -3.08 1.17 14.50
CA CYS A 470 -3.72 -0.02 14.00
C CYS A 470 -4.62 -0.61 15.07
N ARG A 471 -5.73 -1.21 14.62
CA ARG A 471 -6.69 -1.95 15.45
C ARG A 471 -6.80 -3.35 14.90
N ALA A 472 -6.65 -4.36 15.75
CA ALA A 472 -6.73 -5.76 15.35
C ALA A 472 -7.62 -6.54 16.31
N HIS A 473 -8.39 -7.50 15.79
CA HIS A 473 -9.26 -8.34 16.58
C HIS A 473 -8.51 -9.56 17.15
N HIS A 474 -8.37 -9.60 18.46
CA HIS A 474 -7.79 -10.73 19.18
C HIS A 474 -8.87 -11.76 19.53
N ALA A 475 -8.63 -13.03 19.19
CA ALA A 475 -9.62 -14.10 19.35
C ALA A 475 -10.04 -14.34 20.81
N ASP A 476 -9.16 -14.06 21.77
CA ASP A 476 -9.42 -14.24 23.19
C ASP A 476 -8.72 -13.15 24.01
N VAL A 477 -9.50 -12.39 24.76
CA VAL A 477 -9.02 -11.35 25.68
C VAL A 477 -9.40 -11.65 27.14
N GLY A 478 -9.61 -12.92 27.49
CA GLY A 478 -9.90 -13.34 28.87
C GLY A 478 -11.34 -13.15 29.32
N SER A 479 -12.31 -13.46 28.46
CA SER A 479 -13.74 -13.39 28.80
C SER A 479 -14.23 -14.63 29.58
N ALA A 480 -15.39 -14.53 30.23
CA ALA A 480 -15.99 -15.62 31.00
C ALA A 480 -16.30 -16.88 30.16
N ARG A 481 -16.33 -16.78 28.83
CA ARG A 481 -16.54 -17.90 27.90
C ARG A 481 -15.39 -17.99 26.90
N PRO A 482 -15.05 -19.18 26.38
CA PRO A 482 -14.15 -19.30 25.24
C PRO A 482 -14.69 -18.52 24.04
N GLY A 483 -13.81 -17.76 23.37
CA GLY A 483 -14.16 -16.90 22.25
C GLY A 483 -14.16 -15.40 22.61
N SER A 484 -14.28 -14.56 21.57
CA SER A 484 -14.16 -13.10 21.70
C SER A 484 -15.46 -12.41 22.07
N MET A 485 -16.61 -13.09 22.02
CA MET A 485 -17.93 -12.45 22.12
C MET A 485 -18.89 -13.22 23.04
N PRO A 486 -18.86 -13.00 24.37
CA PRO A 486 -19.81 -13.63 25.29
C PRO A 486 -21.23 -13.05 25.10
N PRO A 487 -22.21 -13.84 24.64
CA PRO A 487 -23.54 -13.34 24.26
C PRO A 487 -24.39 -12.90 25.46
N ASP A 488 -24.08 -13.40 26.65
CA ASP A 488 -24.79 -13.13 27.91
C ASP A 488 -24.10 -12.05 28.77
N ALA A 489 -23.11 -11.35 28.23
CA ALA A 489 -22.44 -10.28 28.95
C ALA A 489 -23.37 -9.09 29.23
N THR A 490 -23.35 -8.63 30.48
CA THR A 490 -24.13 -7.47 30.97
C THR A 490 -23.25 -6.29 31.39
N ASN A 491 -21.95 -6.52 31.52
CA ASN A 491 -20.93 -5.53 31.86
C ASN A 491 -19.59 -5.86 31.18
N LEU A 492 -18.68 -4.88 31.10
CA LEU A 492 -17.38 -5.07 30.44
C LEU A 492 -16.51 -6.14 31.12
N ALA A 493 -16.58 -6.28 32.44
CA ALA A 493 -15.78 -7.30 33.14
C ALA A 493 -16.13 -8.73 32.68
N ALA A 494 -17.37 -8.97 32.25
CA ALA A 494 -17.79 -10.24 31.67
C ALA A 494 -17.30 -10.43 30.22
N GLU A 495 -16.97 -9.35 29.50
CA GLU A 495 -16.47 -9.38 28.12
C GLU A 495 -14.97 -9.67 28.03
N GLY A 496 -14.23 -9.45 29.12
CA GLY A 496 -12.82 -9.79 29.23
C GLY A 496 -11.97 -8.70 29.86
N VAL A 497 -10.67 -8.78 29.64
CA VAL A 497 -9.69 -7.85 30.20
C VAL A 497 -9.85 -6.48 29.55
N VAL A 498 -10.19 -5.48 30.37
CA VAL A 498 -10.27 -4.07 29.96
C VAL A 498 -8.90 -3.41 30.14
N ILE A 499 -8.36 -2.88 29.05
CA ILE A 499 -7.04 -2.27 28.98
C ILE A 499 -7.22 -0.76 28.73
N ALA A 500 -7.09 0.02 29.80
CA ALA A 500 -6.93 1.47 29.69
C ALA A 500 -5.62 1.81 28.94
N PRO A 501 -5.44 3.04 28.42
CA PRO A 501 -4.23 3.44 27.68
C PRO A 501 -2.94 3.07 28.42
N THR A 502 -2.24 2.06 27.92
CA THR A 502 -1.08 1.42 28.58
C THR A 502 0.14 1.43 27.65
N LEU A 503 1.27 1.93 28.13
CA LEU A 503 2.52 1.96 27.35
C LEU A 503 3.12 0.55 27.22
N LEU A 504 3.17 0.05 25.98
CA LEU A 504 3.87 -1.18 25.60
C LEU A 504 5.34 -0.94 25.26
N VAL A 505 5.67 0.26 24.78
CA VAL A 505 7.04 0.70 24.52
C VAL A 505 7.19 2.09 25.13
N ARG A 506 8.29 2.34 25.83
CA ARG A 506 8.62 3.64 26.39
C ARG A 506 10.00 4.08 25.93
N GLY A 507 10.08 5.17 25.18
CA GLY A 507 11.34 5.68 24.62
C GLY A 507 12.15 4.62 23.87
N GLY A 508 11.47 3.77 23.09
CA GLY A 508 12.09 2.66 22.35
C GLY A 508 12.37 1.38 23.16
N VAL A 509 12.15 1.37 24.47
CA VAL A 509 12.33 0.17 25.32
C VAL A 509 11.01 -0.61 25.41
N ASP A 510 11.01 -1.87 24.97
CA ASP A 510 9.83 -2.72 25.02
C ASP A 510 9.47 -3.13 26.46
N ARG A 511 8.17 -3.31 26.71
CA ARG A 511 7.59 -3.73 27.99
C ARG A 511 6.66 -4.93 27.81
N LEU A 512 6.83 -5.67 26.73
CA LEU A 512 5.91 -6.72 26.31
C LEU A 512 5.87 -7.88 27.31
N GLU A 513 7.01 -8.29 27.87
CA GLU A 513 7.01 -9.37 28.88
C GLU A 513 6.36 -8.94 30.20
N ALA A 514 6.55 -7.68 30.59
CA ALA A 514 5.87 -7.13 31.75
C ALA A 514 4.35 -7.08 31.54
N PHE A 515 3.91 -6.71 30.33
CA PHE A 515 2.50 -6.73 29.95
C PHE A 515 1.93 -8.15 29.90
N ALA A 516 2.66 -9.12 29.34
CA ALA A 516 2.29 -10.53 29.33
C ALA A 516 2.15 -11.08 30.75
N SER A 517 3.07 -10.73 31.65
CA SER A 517 3.01 -11.11 33.06
C SER A 517 1.80 -10.50 33.78
N TRP A 518 1.45 -9.25 33.45
CA TRP A 518 0.22 -8.64 33.95
C TRP A 518 -1.04 -9.34 33.45
N LEU A 519 -1.11 -9.70 32.15
CA LEU A 519 -2.22 -10.48 31.59
C LEU A 519 -2.38 -11.85 32.27
N ARG A 520 -1.27 -12.53 32.59
CA ARG A 520 -1.32 -13.82 33.33
C ARG A 520 -1.86 -13.67 34.75
N ALA A 521 -1.77 -12.48 35.33
CA ALA A 521 -2.19 -12.18 36.68
C ALA A 521 -3.61 -11.60 36.79
N THR A 522 -4.31 -11.36 35.67
CA THR A 522 -5.70 -10.92 35.71
C THR A 522 -6.62 -12.04 36.21
N PRO A 523 -7.79 -11.73 36.81
CA PRO A 523 -8.71 -12.76 37.35
C PRO A 523 -9.12 -13.83 36.34
N GLU A 524 -9.41 -13.42 35.10
CA GLU A 524 -9.72 -14.28 33.96
C GLU A 524 -8.65 -14.04 32.88
N PRO A 525 -7.48 -14.69 32.96
CA PRO A 525 -6.40 -14.46 32.01
C PRO A 525 -6.80 -14.92 30.61
N PRO A 526 -6.36 -14.21 29.55
CA PRO A 526 -6.56 -14.68 28.19
C PRO A 526 -6.01 -16.08 27.98
N ARG A 527 -6.70 -16.90 27.20
CA ARG A 527 -6.33 -18.30 26.96
C ARG A 527 -5.16 -18.43 25.98
N MET A 528 -5.00 -17.43 25.11
CA MET A 528 -4.05 -17.42 23.99
C MET A 528 -3.00 -16.30 24.14
N ILE A 529 -2.43 -16.11 25.34
CA ILE A 529 -1.48 -15.01 25.61
C ILE A 529 -0.30 -15.01 24.63
N ALA A 530 0.28 -16.16 24.29
CA ALA A 530 1.41 -16.22 23.36
C ALA A 530 1.05 -15.66 21.97
N GLU A 531 -0.14 -16.00 21.46
CA GLU A 531 -0.67 -15.48 20.19
C GLU A 531 -0.97 -13.98 20.30
N ASN A 532 -1.63 -13.55 21.38
CA ASN A 532 -1.89 -12.13 21.64
C ASN A 532 -0.61 -11.29 21.65
N MET A 533 0.46 -11.80 22.29
CA MET A 533 1.74 -11.12 22.33
C MET A 533 2.46 -11.12 20.97
N ALA A 534 2.21 -12.10 20.11
CA ALA A 534 2.74 -12.11 18.74
C ALA A 534 2.03 -11.08 17.86
N ASP A 535 0.69 -11.03 17.92
CA ASP A 535 -0.12 -10.06 17.18
C ASP A 535 0.16 -8.62 17.63
N LEU A 536 0.39 -8.39 18.93
CA LEU A 536 0.82 -7.08 19.43
C LEU A 536 2.19 -6.65 18.87
N ARG A 537 3.13 -7.59 18.71
CA ARG A 537 4.42 -7.29 18.05
C ARG A 537 4.21 -6.93 16.58
N ALA A 538 3.36 -7.67 15.88
CA ALA A 538 2.98 -7.38 14.50
C ALA A 538 2.35 -5.99 14.36
N GLN A 539 1.45 -5.61 15.28
CA GLN A 539 0.84 -4.28 15.34
C GLN A 539 1.88 -3.16 15.57
N ILE A 540 2.81 -3.36 16.51
CA ILE A 540 3.89 -2.40 16.78
C ILE A 540 4.78 -2.22 15.54
N ALA A 541 5.21 -3.31 14.91
CA ALA A 541 6.06 -3.27 13.71
C ALA A 541 5.34 -2.61 12.52
N SER A 542 4.04 -2.88 12.36
CA SER A 542 3.18 -2.24 11.35
C SER A 542 3.12 -0.72 11.52
N ASN A 543 2.83 -0.24 12.74
CA ASN A 543 2.81 1.19 13.03
C ASN A 543 4.17 1.87 12.83
N GLN A 544 5.26 1.20 13.25
CA GLN A 544 6.62 1.71 13.07
C GLN A 544 6.97 1.89 11.58
N HIS A 545 6.57 0.95 10.71
CA HIS A 545 6.74 1.09 9.27
C HIS A 545 6.04 2.33 8.72
N ALA A 546 4.76 2.51 9.05
CA ALA A 546 3.99 3.67 8.63
C ALA A 546 4.63 4.98 9.15
N ALA A 547 5.03 5.01 10.42
CA ALA A 547 5.68 6.17 11.03
C ALA A 547 6.97 6.55 10.30
N LEU A 548 7.87 5.59 10.07
CA LEU A 548 9.12 5.81 9.34
C LEU A 548 8.87 6.28 7.90
N GLY A 549 7.86 5.73 7.22
CA GLY A 549 7.44 6.17 5.89
C GLY A 549 7.02 7.64 5.85
N VAL A 550 6.22 8.08 6.81
CA VAL A 550 5.80 9.49 6.93
C VAL A 550 6.99 10.39 7.28
N CYS A 551 7.90 9.95 8.15
CA CYS A 551 9.14 10.68 8.45
C CYS A 551 10.01 10.87 7.19
N ARG A 552 10.13 9.85 6.33
CA ARG A 552 10.84 9.98 5.03
C ARG A 552 10.16 11.01 4.12
N LEU A 553 8.84 10.96 3.99
CA LEU A 553 8.09 11.97 3.22
C LEU A 553 8.31 13.39 3.78
N ALA A 554 8.37 13.54 5.10
CA ALA A 554 8.62 14.83 5.74
C ALA A 554 10.06 15.32 5.57
N ALA A 555 11.05 14.42 5.58
CA ALA A 555 12.43 14.76 5.26
C ALA A 555 12.59 15.24 3.81
N GLU A 556 11.78 14.71 2.88
CA GLU A 556 11.80 15.09 1.47
C GLU A 556 11.03 16.37 1.14
N LEU A 557 9.85 16.54 1.71
CA LEU A 557 8.90 17.62 1.36
C LEU A 557 8.88 18.76 2.38
N GLY A 558 9.36 18.51 3.59
CA GLY A 558 9.23 19.39 4.76
C GLY A 558 7.93 19.15 5.54
N ALA A 559 8.03 19.20 6.87
CA ALA A 559 6.92 18.96 7.79
C ALA A 559 5.67 19.84 7.53
N GLY A 560 5.87 21.12 7.22
CA GLY A 560 4.76 22.05 6.95
C GLY A 560 3.98 21.71 5.68
N VAL A 561 4.67 21.17 4.66
CA VAL A 561 4.05 20.72 3.41
C VAL A 561 3.25 19.44 3.65
N VAL A 562 3.82 18.46 4.37
CA VAL A 562 3.12 17.24 4.79
C VAL A 562 1.82 17.57 5.54
N ALA A 563 1.87 18.44 6.54
CA ALA A 563 0.68 18.85 7.29
C ALA A 563 -0.37 19.54 6.40
N THR A 564 0.07 20.35 5.43
CA THR A 564 -0.83 21.02 4.47
C THR A 564 -1.51 20.02 3.54
N HIS A 565 -0.78 19.04 3.03
CA HIS A 565 -1.37 18.00 2.19
C HIS A 565 -2.31 17.07 2.96
N MET A 566 -1.98 16.68 4.21
CA MET A 566 -2.92 15.93 5.07
C MET A 566 -4.26 16.67 5.27
N ARG A 567 -4.21 17.99 5.52
CA ARG A 567 -5.43 18.82 5.57
C ARG A 567 -6.17 18.88 4.23
N SER A 568 -5.44 18.88 3.12
CA SER A 568 -6.03 18.91 1.78
C SER A 568 -6.78 17.62 1.45
N ILE A 569 -6.29 16.46 1.89
CA ILE A 569 -6.96 15.15 1.75
C ILE A 569 -8.34 15.17 2.44
N THR A 570 -8.38 15.58 3.71
CA THR A 570 -9.65 15.67 4.45
C THR A 570 -10.56 16.76 3.90
N GLY A 571 -10.02 17.89 3.46
CA GLY A 571 -10.80 18.95 2.79
C GLY A 571 -11.41 18.50 1.46
N ARG A 572 -10.74 17.62 0.71
CA ARG A 572 -11.29 17.01 -0.52
C ARG A 572 -12.52 16.15 -0.20
N ALA A 573 -12.42 15.28 0.80
CA ALA A 573 -13.54 14.43 1.22
C ALA A 573 -14.75 15.27 1.68
N GLU A 574 -14.50 16.34 2.44
CA GLU A 574 -15.54 17.28 2.86
C GLU A 574 -16.26 17.92 1.65
N ARG A 575 -15.50 18.47 0.68
CA ARG A 575 -16.09 19.12 -0.50
C ARG A 575 -16.95 18.16 -1.33
N LEU A 576 -16.49 16.94 -1.52
CA LEU A 576 -17.22 15.93 -2.29
C LEU A 576 -18.51 15.52 -1.58
N LEU A 577 -18.47 15.36 -0.26
CA LEU A 577 -19.68 15.09 0.50
C LEU A 577 -20.65 16.28 0.48
N ARG A 578 -20.18 17.52 0.68
CA ARG A 578 -21.01 18.74 0.57
C ARG A 578 -21.72 18.82 -0.78
N HIS A 579 -20.99 18.57 -1.86
CA HIS A 579 -21.56 18.52 -3.20
C HIS A 579 -22.61 17.41 -3.35
N ALA A 580 -22.35 16.22 -2.79
CA ALA A 580 -23.31 15.12 -2.82
C ALA A 580 -24.59 15.43 -2.02
N ILE A 581 -24.46 16.07 -0.85
CA ILE A 581 -25.59 16.53 -0.03
C ILE A 581 -26.41 17.58 -0.79
N ALA A 582 -25.77 18.58 -1.39
CA ALA A 582 -26.45 19.67 -2.10
C ALA A 582 -27.28 19.23 -3.32
N ARG A 583 -27.05 18.02 -3.85
CA ARG A 583 -27.87 17.43 -4.92
C ARG A 583 -29.15 16.77 -4.41
N ARG A 584 -29.30 16.64 -3.08
CA ARG A 584 -30.49 16.07 -2.45
C ARG A 584 -31.49 17.19 -2.12
N PRO A 585 -32.80 16.93 -2.15
CA PRO A 585 -33.79 17.89 -1.70
C PRO A 585 -33.65 18.16 -0.20
N ASP A 586 -33.65 19.44 0.17
CA ASP A 586 -33.71 19.88 1.57
C ASP A 586 -34.91 19.28 2.32
N GLY A 587 -34.75 19.23 3.64
CA GLY A 587 -35.82 18.90 4.58
C GLY A 587 -35.47 17.74 5.50
N VAL A 588 -36.49 17.35 6.27
CA VAL A 588 -36.36 16.36 7.34
C VAL A 588 -36.85 15.00 6.86
N ARG A 589 -36.12 13.95 7.22
CA ARG A 589 -36.47 12.54 7.04
C ARG A 589 -36.29 11.83 8.37
N GLU A 590 -37.13 10.83 8.64
CA GLU A 590 -37.00 10.00 9.83
C GLU A 590 -37.05 8.54 9.41
N SER A 591 -36.23 7.72 10.05
CA SER A 591 -36.33 6.27 9.99
C SER A 591 -36.33 5.69 11.39
N ARG A 592 -36.97 4.54 11.54
CA ARG A 592 -37.15 3.83 12.81
C ARG A 592 -36.99 2.35 12.57
N ALA A 593 -36.28 1.70 13.48
CA ALA A 593 -36.18 0.25 13.55
C ALA A 593 -36.25 -0.20 15.01
N THR A 594 -36.29 -1.51 15.21
CA THR A 594 -36.09 -2.13 16.52
C THR A 594 -34.97 -3.14 16.42
N LEU A 595 -34.18 -3.28 17.48
CA LEU A 595 -33.36 -4.48 17.64
C LEU A 595 -34.30 -5.69 17.83
N ASP A 596 -33.76 -6.90 17.72
CA ASP A 596 -34.55 -8.13 17.79
C ASP A 596 -35.25 -8.35 19.14
N ASP A 597 -34.76 -7.70 20.20
CA ASP A 597 -35.36 -7.71 21.55
C ASP A 597 -36.44 -6.62 21.75
N GLY A 598 -36.71 -5.82 20.71
CA GLY A 598 -37.66 -4.71 20.75
C GLY A 598 -37.08 -3.36 21.17
N THR A 599 -35.78 -3.26 21.44
CA THR A 599 -35.14 -1.98 21.78
C THR A 599 -35.31 -0.98 20.62
N PRO A 600 -35.89 0.22 20.86
CA PRO A 600 -36.19 1.17 19.79
C PRO A 600 -34.94 1.89 19.29
N LEU A 601 -34.80 1.99 17.98
CA LEU A 601 -33.79 2.77 17.27
C LEU A 601 -34.47 3.80 16.38
N ARG A 602 -34.13 5.08 16.55
CA ARG A 602 -34.67 6.17 15.74
C ARG A 602 -33.56 7.08 15.27
N VAL A 603 -33.66 7.50 14.02
CA VAL A 603 -32.81 8.55 13.46
C VAL A 603 -33.67 9.62 12.79
N ARG A 604 -33.34 10.87 13.05
CA ARG A 604 -33.83 12.04 12.33
C ARG A 604 -32.67 12.60 11.52
N VAL A 605 -32.85 12.71 10.21
CA VAL A 605 -31.88 13.25 9.28
C VAL A 605 -32.44 14.51 8.65
N GLU A 606 -31.70 15.61 8.71
CA GLU A 606 -32.08 16.89 8.12
C GLU A 606 -31.02 17.33 7.12
N ILE A 607 -31.46 17.60 5.89
CA ILE A 607 -30.64 18.17 4.82
C ILE A 607 -30.96 19.66 4.74
N ASP A 608 -29.94 20.48 4.86
CA ASP A 608 -30.00 21.95 4.85
C ASP A 608 -28.87 22.48 3.95
N GLY A 609 -29.18 22.63 2.67
CA GLY A 609 -28.22 23.00 1.63
C GLY A 609 -27.12 21.95 1.47
N GLU A 610 -25.92 22.26 1.94
CA GLU A 610 -24.74 21.38 1.85
C GLU A 610 -24.38 20.71 3.19
N ARG A 611 -25.25 20.80 4.21
CA ARG A 611 -25.05 20.20 5.53
C ARG A 611 -26.06 19.10 5.82
N LEU A 612 -25.61 18.12 6.60
CA LEU A 612 -26.42 17.02 7.10
C LEU A 612 -26.47 17.07 8.63
N ARG A 613 -27.64 17.12 9.23
CA ARG A 613 -27.80 16.94 10.69
C ARG A 613 -28.39 15.57 10.95
N ILE A 614 -27.70 14.75 11.73
CA ILE A 614 -28.13 13.40 12.11
C ILE A 614 -28.34 13.38 13.61
N ASP A 615 -29.55 13.09 14.06
CA ASP A 615 -29.91 13.04 15.47
C ASP A 615 -30.57 11.70 15.82
N PHE A 616 -29.99 11.00 16.80
CA PHE A 616 -30.49 9.72 17.31
C PHE A 616 -31.46 9.87 18.50
N ALA A 617 -31.92 11.08 18.81
CA ALA A 617 -32.91 11.34 19.85
C ALA A 617 -34.22 10.53 19.66
N GLY A 618 -34.65 9.89 20.75
CA GLY A 618 -35.78 8.97 20.77
C GLY A 618 -35.39 7.50 20.62
N SER A 619 -34.11 7.18 20.43
CA SER A 619 -33.56 5.83 20.60
C SER A 619 -33.59 5.39 22.08
N GLY A 620 -33.56 4.07 22.32
CA GLY A 620 -33.62 3.47 23.65
C GLY A 620 -32.53 3.94 24.63
N GLY A 621 -32.79 3.76 25.94
CA GLY A 621 -31.79 3.96 26.99
C GLY A 621 -30.67 2.92 26.93
N ARG A 622 -29.76 2.92 27.93
CA ARG A 622 -28.72 1.88 28.06
C ARG A 622 -29.36 0.49 28.00
N HIS A 623 -28.85 -0.36 27.12
CA HIS A 623 -29.29 -1.75 26.98
C HIS A 623 -28.71 -2.60 28.14
N PRO A 624 -29.49 -3.53 28.74
CA PRO A 624 -29.06 -4.32 29.90
C PRO A 624 -28.02 -5.40 29.57
N GLY A 625 -28.01 -5.91 28.34
CA GLY A 625 -27.00 -6.84 27.81
C GLY A 625 -25.91 -6.14 26.99
N ASN A 626 -25.33 -6.86 26.02
CA ASN A 626 -24.16 -6.41 25.26
C ASN A 626 -24.45 -5.66 23.95
N LEU A 627 -25.71 -5.34 23.63
CA LEU A 627 -26.10 -4.59 22.43
C LEU A 627 -25.82 -3.07 22.53
N ASN A 628 -25.00 -2.61 23.49
CA ASN A 628 -24.64 -1.20 23.56
C ASN A 628 -23.54 -0.89 22.54
N ALA A 629 -23.76 0.05 21.62
CA ALA A 629 -22.76 0.54 20.69
C ALA A 629 -22.11 1.83 21.24
N PRO A 630 -20.78 1.88 21.44
CA PRO A 630 -20.07 3.11 21.76
C PRO A 630 -20.30 4.20 20.68
N ALA A 631 -20.25 5.48 21.06
CA ALA A 631 -20.41 6.59 20.11
C ALA A 631 -19.41 6.53 18.93
N ALA A 632 -18.22 5.97 19.17
CA ALA A 632 -17.21 5.70 18.15
C ALA A 632 -17.73 4.74 17.06
N VAL A 633 -18.46 3.68 17.43
CA VAL A 633 -19.09 2.72 16.49
C VAL A 633 -20.19 3.39 15.67
N VAL A 634 -21.02 4.23 16.31
CA VAL A 634 -22.06 5.00 15.60
C VAL A 634 -21.45 5.99 14.61
N SER A 635 -20.35 6.64 14.99
CA SER A 635 -19.59 7.54 14.12
C SER A 635 -19.01 6.81 12.91
N SER A 636 -18.52 5.58 13.08
CA SER A 636 -18.09 4.73 11.97
C SER A 636 -19.23 4.38 11.02
N ALA A 637 -20.41 4.05 11.54
CA ALA A 637 -21.61 3.78 10.72
C ALA A 637 -22.01 5.03 9.91
N VAL A 638 -22.01 6.21 10.54
CA VAL A 638 -22.27 7.48 9.86
C VAL A 638 -21.24 7.75 8.77
N MET A 639 -19.95 7.54 9.03
CA MET A 639 -18.90 7.75 8.04
C MET A 639 -19.01 6.79 6.85
N TYR A 640 -19.39 5.53 7.10
CA TYR A 640 -19.68 4.55 6.05
C TYR A 640 -20.82 5.03 5.15
N VAL A 641 -21.95 5.47 5.74
CA VAL A 641 -23.09 5.97 4.98
C VAL A 641 -22.76 7.29 4.25
N ALA A 642 -21.93 8.16 4.85
CA ALA A 642 -21.45 9.37 4.19
C ALA A 642 -20.62 9.04 2.94
N ARG A 643 -19.80 7.98 2.98
CA ARG A 643 -19.07 7.49 1.80
C ARG A 643 -20.03 6.99 0.71
N LEU A 644 -21.08 6.24 1.08
CA LEU A 644 -22.11 5.79 0.14
C LEU A 644 -22.81 7.00 -0.52
N LEU A 645 -23.13 8.02 0.28
CA LEU A 645 -23.75 9.26 -0.22
C LEU A 645 -22.83 10.02 -1.17
N ALA A 646 -21.52 10.10 -0.86
CA ALA A 646 -20.53 10.77 -1.70
C ALA A 646 -20.39 10.10 -3.08
N GLY A 647 -20.48 8.76 -3.15
CA GLY A 647 -20.46 8.00 -4.40
C GLY A 647 -19.14 8.14 -5.18
N ALA A 648 -18.02 8.33 -4.48
CA ALA A 648 -16.70 8.51 -5.06
C ALA A 648 -15.66 7.61 -4.38
N ASP A 649 -14.61 7.25 -5.12
CA ASP A 649 -13.49 6.47 -4.56
C ASP A 649 -12.61 7.38 -3.69
N LEU A 650 -13.00 7.48 -2.41
CA LEU A 650 -12.31 8.27 -1.41
C LEU A 650 -11.75 7.36 -0.30
N PRO A 651 -10.53 7.65 0.21
CA PRO A 651 -10.10 7.07 1.47
C PRO A 651 -11.11 7.46 2.56
N LEU A 652 -11.49 6.49 3.40
CA LEU A 652 -12.39 6.73 4.53
C LEU A 652 -11.64 7.56 5.58
N ASN A 653 -11.98 8.84 5.64
CA ASN A 653 -11.31 9.80 6.51
C ASN A 653 -12.32 10.75 7.19
N GLU A 654 -11.90 11.38 8.28
CA GLU A 654 -12.79 12.22 9.09
C GLU A 654 -13.20 13.54 8.39
N GLY A 655 -12.67 13.83 7.20
CA GLY A 655 -13.18 14.89 6.33
C GLY A 655 -14.65 14.69 5.95
N LEU A 656 -15.10 13.44 5.82
CA LEU A 656 -16.51 13.09 5.60
C LEU A 656 -17.42 13.50 6.77
N LEU A 657 -16.88 13.68 7.98
CA LEU A 657 -17.71 14.06 9.13
C LEU A 657 -17.84 15.59 9.27
N ARG A 658 -17.03 16.40 8.58
CA ARG A 658 -17.05 17.87 8.71
C ARG A 658 -18.30 18.56 8.18
N ALA A 659 -19.02 17.90 7.27
CA ALA A 659 -20.31 18.36 6.77
C ALA A 659 -21.51 17.80 7.55
N ILE A 660 -21.24 17.04 8.63
CA ILE A 660 -22.25 16.31 9.40
C ILE A 660 -22.28 16.82 10.84
N ASP A 661 -23.42 17.37 11.26
CA ASP A 661 -23.68 17.66 12.66
C ASP A 661 -24.31 16.40 13.29
N LEU A 662 -23.55 15.67 14.11
CA LEU A 662 -23.94 14.37 14.66
C LEU A 662 -24.34 14.47 16.14
N GLY A 663 -25.62 14.20 16.44
CA GLY A 663 -26.18 14.12 17.78
C GLY A 663 -26.41 12.68 18.22
N ILE A 664 -25.68 12.23 19.25
CA ILE A 664 -25.84 10.89 19.85
C ILE A 664 -26.10 11.04 21.36
N PRO A 665 -27.37 11.17 21.78
CA PRO A 665 -27.71 11.31 23.20
C PRO A 665 -27.27 10.08 24.03
N PRO A 666 -27.02 10.24 25.34
CA PRO A 666 -26.70 9.10 26.22
C PRO A 666 -27.78 8.01 26.15
N GLY A 667 -27.37 6.77 25.94
CA GLY A 667 -28.26 5.63 25.70
C GLY A 667 -27.48 4.40 25.26
N PHE A 668 -28.12 3.40 24.63
CA PHE A 668 -27.39 2.23 24.13
C PHE A 668 -26.45 2.56 22.95
N LEU A 669 -26.69 3.65 22.22
CA LEU A 669 -25.82 4.16 21.14
C LEU A 669 -24.69 5.08 21.63
N ASN A 670 -24.73 5.48 22.90
CA ASN A 670 -23.70 6.27 23.55
C ASN A 670 -23.68 5.93 25.05
N PRO A 671 -23.25 4.70 25.39
CA PRO A 671 -23.14 4.28 26.78
C PRO A 671 -22.08 5.09 27.52
N THR A 672 -22.33 5.37 28.80
CA THR A 672 -21.35 6.03 29.67
C THR A 672 -20.46 5.02 30.39
N PHE A 673 -19.17 5.31 30.46
CA PHE A 673 -18.17 4.47 31.14
C PHE A 673 -17.64 5.18 32.39
N SER A 674 -17.69 4.50 33.53
CA SER A 674 -17.24 4.99 34.83
C SER A 674 -15.77 4.67 35.12
N GLY A 675 -15.15 3.80 34.31
CA GLY A 675 -13.80 3.28 34.54
C GLY A 675 -13.77 2.07 35.47
N ASN A 676 -14.95 1.57 35.88
CA ASN A 676 -15.09 0.31 36.62
C ASN A 676 -15.77 -0.73 35.70
N PRO A 677 -15.00 -1.70 35.15
CA PRO A 677 -15.52 -2.71 34.23
C PRO A 677 -16.74 -3.50 34.74
N ALA A 678 -16.88 -3.68 36.06
CA ALA A 678 -18.01 -4.41 36.65
C ALA A 678 -19.33 -3.61 36.63
N ARG A 679 -19.25 -2.28 36.44
CA ARG A 679 -20.42 -1.37 36.40
C ARG A 679 -20.68 -0.82 35.00
N ASP A 680 -19.65 -0.83 34.18
CA ASP A 680 -19.67 -0.33 32.81
C ASP A 680 -20.40 -1.30 31.88
N PRO A 681 -21.20 -0.79 30.93
CA PRO A 681 -22.02 -1.61 30.04
C PRO A 681 -21.18 -2.49 29.12
N ALA A 682 -21.66 -3.72 28.91
CA ALA A 682 -21.19 -4.61 27.85
C ALA A 682 -21.49 -4.01 26.46
N VAL A 683 -20.58 -4.15 25.50
CA VAL A 683 -20.64 -3.53 24.18
C VAL A 683 -20.40 -4.47 22.99
N VAL A 684 -20.06 -5.73 23.22
CA VAL A 684 -19.56 -6.64 22.18
C VAL A 684 -20.58 -6.87 21.05
N GLY A 685 -21.87 -6.99 21.40
CA GLY A 685 -22.96 -7.09 20.43
C GLY A 685 -23.31 -5.76 19.75
N GLY A 686 -22.97 -4.63 20.37
CA GLY A 686 -23.14 -3.30 19.79
C GLY A 686 -22.30 -3.09 18.53
N ASN A 687 -21.09 -3.67 18.52
CA ASN A 687 -20.16 -3.57 17.39
C ASN A 687 -20.65 -4.32 16.14
N VAL A 688 -21.29 -5.48 16.30
CA VAL A 688 -21.67 -6.35 15.16
C VAL A 688 -23.15 -6.29 14.79
N GLU A 689 -24.07 -6.24 15.77
CA GLU A 689 -25.52 -6.26 15.51
C GLU A 689 -26.10 -4.86 15.44
N THR A 690 -25.83 -4.04 16.47
CA THR A 690 -26.43 -2.70 16.56
C THR A 690 -25.89 -1.78 15.48
N SER A 691 -24.60 -1.86 15.16
CA SER A 691 -23.99 -1.05 14.11
C SER A 691 -24.65 -1.28 12.74
N GLN A 692 -25.02 -2.53 12.41
CA GLN A 692 -25.73 -2.85 11.17
C GLN A 692 -27.13 -2.22 11.14
N ARG A 693 -27.87 -2.29 12.26
CA ARG A 693 -29.17 -1.62 12.37
C ARG A 693 -29.07 -0.10 12.28
N VAL A 694 -27.98 0.49 12.80
CA VAL A 694 -27.69 1.93 12.64
C VAL A 694 -27.47 2.28 11.17
N VAL A 695 -26.70 1.47 10.43
CA VAL A 695 -26.50 1.66 8.99
C VAL A 695 -27.84 1.53 8.24
N GLU A 696 -28.66 0.53 8.56
CA GLU A 696 -29.98 0.30 7.96
C GLU A 696 -30.87 1.55 8.06
N VAL A 697 -31.07 2.10 9.26
CA VAL A 697 -31.94 3.27 9.45
C VAL A 697 -31.37 4.54 8.80
N LEU A 698 -30.04 4.67 8.73
CA LEU A 698 -29.38 5.80 8.05
C LEU A 698 -29.56 5.72 6.52
N VAL A 699 -29.37 4.54 5.95
CA VAL A 699 -29.57 4.27 4.51
C VAL A 699 -31.02 4.50 4.11
N ASP A 700 -31.97 4.02 4.92
CA ASP A 700 -33.41 4.23 4.71
C ASP A 700 -33.78 5.71 4.80
N ALA A 701 -33.37 6.41 5.87
CA ALA A 701 -33.65 7.84 6.03
C ALA A 701 -33.10 8.71 4.89
N LEU A 702 -31.98 8.30 4.28
CA LEU A 702 -31.35 8.98 3.14
C LEU A 702 -31.84 8.48 1.78
N GLY A 703 -32.68 7.43 1.72
CA GLY A 703 -33.11 6.81 0.47
C GLY A 703 -31.94 6.36 -0.39
N LEU A 704 -31.03 5.58 0.21
CA LEU A 704 -29.84 5.02 -0.43
C LEU A 704 -29.96 3.53 -0.78
N ALA A 705 -31.07 2.88 -0.39
CA ALA A 705 -31.36 1.47 -0.62
C ALA A 705 -31.82 1.16 -2.06
#